data_AF-A0A3D0HLJ2-F1
#
_entry.id   AF-A0A3D0HLJ2-F1
#
_cell.length_a   1.000
_cell.length_b   1.000
_cell.length_c   1.000
_cell.angle_alpha   90.00
_cell.angle_beta   90.00
_cell.angle_gamma   90.00
#
_symmetry.space_group_name_H-M   'P 1'
#
loop_
_entity.id
_entity.type
_entity.pdbx_description
1 polymer ?
#
loop_
_entity_poly.entity_id
_entity_poly.type
_entity_poly.pdbx_seq_one_letter_code
_entity_poly.pdbx_strand_id
1 'polypeptide(L)'
;MRREFYFNNRKIRRQAKKVICIATLSATMLTSIPFVTYTDAYAKGQTTLEEMKALSMPTENAITYDLSDASLLTDKTVVDCFGEEITEKVIEINITKNGNYIITGNNEINGALIDTHIVVAEGVEANLIFDGAVIQNDDKYCMDIDTSSHQYNDPFFPILDIAGKANMYVKKNTSFTGIGKQEYSSKVIEVTGELVLKESDATLTLNGAYDAISGQRAGVRQYGSVTVEGGNLVFEGDLSRIDRFTMTGGTITKLDKNYSFLTANDIVMTGGTCNIPFSGANYSEMKVFDAASSITVSGGKIQVNENSNAAATVLAADHVRVSGGVFELEGNKLKLGTAYDTYGNNVNLFEITGLPGDAEVAKINGLPVKDVRTTEDGSLHTPLTYSSNLIEFTDGTMYKYDYSKDEETGADQMVKDETTPISTHQVTLNFTEENTKKAVTVADGFAIQNTYYDGENRYEYYNNANELYDGLTIHEDEELILKKKQPTVTLDGKQFTGAVLPEGTLYYYYYYTKESSNYYWIAYPGDPIRENTEYKTLSSEQKDGKWFVKIQSKEDLEFFTRISYVDKPCMSLLLCADIDLSEDEISYPIYGSSRCYGTIDGNGHTISNAAVQQFYFLTKQNYGTIKNIHFKNITMKTPDYNYNLGRSGLFCTANYGVIENCSVNGASILTYAKEINGSTGQVPLYKRLCEWGALAGGNFGTIKGSYAKDITFEGGGETYPIAHEFPQSTIENSYYEAEVETGETEAIDKTAKTPAQFASGEVCSLLNQGVTDGSQVWYQNIDNDGEPDEAPVADTSHGTVYSGYQGCTKAYSNTKLPDTLSHEVKYTAENNVLTGVCKADPSHTVTMTLTAEDA
;
A
#
# COMPACT_ATOMS: atom_id res chain seq x y z
N MET A 1 55.26 13.83 33.97
CA MET A 1 54.98 14.39 35.32
C MET A 1 53.56 13.97 35.69
N ARG A 2 53.33 12.85 36.37
CA ARG A 2 53.27 12.68 37.85
C ARG A 2 52.48 13.78 38.58
N ARG A 3 51.23 13.51 38.96
CA ARG A 3 50.87 13.13 40.35
C ARG A 3 49.39 12.71 40.49
N GLU A 4 49.22 11.48 40.98
CA GLU A 4 48.09 10.95 41.73
C GLU A 4 47.95 11.65 43.11
N PHE A 5 46.74 11.72 43.70
CA PHE A 5 46.30 10.86 44.83
C PHE A 5 44.94 11.29 45.46
N TYR A 6 43.96 10.37 45.40
CA TYR A 6 43.06 9.82 46.44
C TYR A 6 41.90 10.57 47.15
N PHE A 7 40.67 10.08 46.83
CA PHE A 7 39.63 9.43 47.67
C PHE A 7 39.23 9.94 49.08
N ASN A 8 37.91 10.22 49.26
CA ASN A 8 36.95 9.39 50.05
C ASN A 8 35.52 9.99 50.05
N ASN A 9 34.51 9.33 49.46
CA ASN A 9 33.57 8.37 50.06
C ASN A 9 32.40 8.95 50.90
N ARG A 10 31.15 8.86 50.38
CA ARG A 10 29.96 8.21 51.00
C ARG A 10 28.63 8.71 50.39
N LYS A 11 28.03 7.92 49.48
CA LYS A 11 26.58 7.60 49.38
C LYS A 11 26.25 6.90 48.03
N ILE A 12 26.83 5.72 47.82
CA ILE A 12 26.32 4.71 46.89
C ILE A 12 26.43 3.38 47.64
N ARG A 13 25.31 2.90 48.22
CA ARG A 13 25.05 1.52 48.69
C ARG A 13 23.70 1.48 49.43
N ARG A 14 22.82 0.56 48.99
CA ARG A 14 21.37 0.36 49.28
C ARG A 14 20.49 1.19 48.35
N GLN A 15 19.85 0.66 47.30
CA GLN A 15 19.16 -0.63 47.20
C GLN A 15 19.41 -1.29 45.82
N ALA A 16 20.23 -2.33 45.81
CA ALA A 16 20.14 -3.41 44.83
C ALA A 16 19.37 -4.53 45.53
N LYS A 17 18.13 -4.80 45.12
CA LYS A 17 17.39 -6.04 45.38
C LYS A 17 16.13 -6.09 44.49
N LYS A 18 16.17 -7.00 43.51
CA LYS A 18 15.05 -7.59 42.75
C LYS A 18 14.18 -6.67 41.86
N VAL A 19 14.63 -6.48 40.62
CA VAL A 19 13.79 -6.61 39.41
C VAL A 19 14.70 -7.27 38.38
N ILE A 20 14.41 -8.53 38.05
CA ILE A 20 15.09 -9.27 36.97
C ILE A 20 14.45 -8.79 35.67
N CYS A 21 15.27 -8.27 34.77
CA CYS A 21 14.87 -7.89 33.42
C CYS A 21 14.19 -9.04 32.69
N ILE A 22 12.94 -8.84 32.26
CA ILE A 22 12.48 -9.39 30.98
C ILE A 22 13.05 -8.44 29.94
N ALA A 23 14.30 -8.69 29.54
CA ALA A 23 14.81 -8.16 28.29
C ALA A 23 14.37 -9.17 27.22
N THR A 24 13.54 -8.71 26.29
CA THR A 24 13.35 -9.32 24.98
C THR A 24 14.73 -9.53 24.36
N LEU A 25 15.21 -10.77 24.44
CA LEU A 25 16.37 -11.21 23.67
C LEU A 25 15.93 -11.26 22.21
N SER A 26 16.41 -10.27 21.46
CA SER A 26 16.58 -10.35 20.02
C SER A 26 17.24 -11.70 19.70
N ALA A 27 16.59 -12.46 18.83
CA ALA A 27 17.03 -13.78 18.41
C ALA A 27 18.34 -13.67 17.62
N THR A 28 19.47 -13.84 18.31
CA THR A 28 20.69 -14.41 17.75
C THR A 28 21.55 -14.96 18.89
N MET A 29 21.90 -16.25 18.79
CA MET A 29 22.93 -16.99 19.55
C MET A 29 22.53 -17.72 20.86
N LEU A 30 22.53 -19.06 20.73
CA LEU A 30 23.17 -20.08 21.57
C LEU A 30 22.48 -20.63 22.85
N THR A 31 21.95 -21.85 22.67
CA THR A 31 22.23 -23.09 23.42
C THR A 31 22.06 -23.11 24.95
N SER A 32 21.09 -23.92 25.40
CA SER A 32 21.11 -24.81 26.57
C SER A 32 21.53 -24.23 27.93
N ILE A 33 20.55 -23.96 28.80
CA ILE A 33 20.71 -23.97 30.27
C ILE A 33 19.47 -24.66 30.88
N PRO A 34 19.62 -25.58 31.87
CA PRO A 34 18.52 -26.38 32.41
C PRO A 34 17.57 -25.53 33.25
N PHE A 35 16.26 -25.76 33.03
CA PHE A 35 15.18 -25.23 33.87
C PHE A 35 15.29 -25.83 35.27
N VAL A 36 15.53 -24.99 36.28
CA VAL A 36 15.36 -25.37 37.70
C VAL A 36 13.98 -24.91 38.13
N THR A 37 13.18 -25.84 38.65
CA THR A 37 11.83 -25.61 39.17
C THR A 37 11.85 -24.59 40.31
N TYR A 38 11.07 -23.50 40.17
CA TYR A 38 10.83 -22.53 41.24
C TYR A 38 9.48 -22.82 41.90
N THR A 39 9.48 -23.71 42.87
CA THR A 39 8.48 -23.72 43.94
C THR A 39 9.18 -23.53 45.28
N ASP A 40 8.58 -22.71 46.13
CA ASP A 40 8.94 -22.39 47.51
C ASP A 40 10.02 -21.34 47.79
N ALA A 41 9.63 -20.06 47.70
CA ALA A 41 10.12 -19.01 48.61
C ALA A 41 9.15 -17.82 48.76
N TYR A 42 8.04 -18.07 49.46
CA TYR A 42 7.31 -17.16 50.38
C TYR A 42 7.16 -15.67 50.03
N ALA A 43 5.95 -15.32 49.58
CA ALA A 43 4.99 -14.49 50.31
C ALA A 43 5.55 -13.39 51.23
N LYS A 44 5.71 -12.18 50.67
CA LYS A 44 5.36 -10.87 51.28
C LYS A 44 5.79 -9.74 50.35
N GLY A 45 4.80 -9.07 49.76
CA GLY A 45 4.97 -7.99 48.78
C GLY A 45 4.52 -8.42 47.39
N GLN A 46 3.26 -8.87 47.26
CA GLN A 46 2.65 -9.00 45.94
C GLN A 46 2.32 -7.59 45.46
N THR A 47 3.10 -7.08 44.52
CA THR A 47 2.53 -6.16 43.53
C THR A 47 1.38 -6.90 42.86
N THR A 48 0.19 -6.33 42.83
CA THR A 48 -0.96 -6.97 42.17
C THR A 48 -0.66 -7.11 40.66
N LEU A 49 -1.35 -8.04 39.98
CA LEU A 49 -1.26 -8.15 38.52
C LEU A 49 -1.60 -6.81 37.84
N GLU A 50 -2.52 -6.04 38.42
CA GLU A 50 -2.84 -4.66 38.01
C GLU A 50 -1.66 -3.70 38.20
N GLU A 51 -0.90 -3.79 39.29
CA GLU A 51 0.30 -2.98 39.50
C GLU A 51 1.43 -3.36 38.53
N MET A 52 1.57 -4.64 38.15
CA MET A 52 2.53 -5.08 37.13
C MET A 52 2.12 -4.68 35.71
N LYS A 53 0.82 -4.67 35.39
CA LYS A 53 0.29 -4.16 34.11
C LYS A 53 0.37 -2.63 34.01
N ALA A 54 0.14 -1.91 35.10
CA ALA A 54 0.36 -0.45 35.15
C ALA A 54 1.85 -0.08 35.01
N LEU A 55 2.77 -0.97 35.42
CA LEU A 55 4.22 -0.83 35.24
C LEU A 55 4.70 -1.16 33.81
N SER A 56 3.88 -1.80 32.95
CA SER A 56 4.25 -2.14 31.56
C SER A 56 3.78 -1.11 30.52
N MET A 57 2.78 -0.28 30.82
CA MET A 57 2.32 0.78 29.91
C MET A 57 3.24 2.01 29.97
N PRO A 58 3.78 2.49 28.84
CA PRO A 58 4.75 3.59 28.82
C PRO A 58 4.05 4.94 28.95
N THR A 59 3.62 5.32 30.16
CA THR A 59 2.91 6.59 30.41
C THR A 59 3.84 7.76 30.78
N GLU A 60 5.13 7.51 31.01
CA GLU A 60 6.10 8.54 31.34
C GLU A 60 6.31 9.50 30.16
N ASN A 61 6.31 10.82 30.42
CA ASN A 61 6.43 11.88 29.42
C ASN A 61 5.41 11.80 28.27
N ALA A 62 4.26 11.16 28.51
CA ALA A 62 3.23 11.02 27.48
C ALA A 62 2.55 12.36 27.17
N ILE A 63 2.34 12.62 25.89
CA ILE A 63 1.51 13.73 25.41
C ILE A 63 0.05 13.26 25.45
N THR A 64 -0.84 14.04 26.06
CA THR A 64 -2.26 13.68 26.16
C THR A 64 -3.09 14.50 25.18
N TYR A 65 -3.91 13.82 24.40
CA TYR A 65 -4.97 14.39 23.58
C TYR A 65 -6.33 14.00 24.16
N ASP A 66 -7.08 15.00 24.60
CA ASP A 66 -8.49 14.84 24.96
C ASP A 66 -9.33 15.26 23.75
N LEU A 67 -10.08 14.32 23.19
CA LEU A 67 -10.88 14.54 21.99
C LEU A 67 -12.01 15.56 22.20
N SER A 68 -12.34 15.90 23.44
CA SER A 68 -13.29 16.99 23.75
C SER A 68 -12.66 18.40 23.68
N ASP A 69 -11.34 18.49 23.49
CA ASP A 69 -10.63 19.77 23.39
C ASP A 69 -10.80 20.40 22.01
N ALA A 70 -11.62 21.45 21.95
CA ALA A 70 -11.88 22.22 20.74
C ALA A 70 -10.63 22.88 20.13
N SER A 71 -9.50 22.95 20.85
CA SER A 71 -8.23 23.44 20.29
C SER A 71 -7.62 22.49 19.25
N LEU A 72 -8.10 21.24 19.17
CA LEU A 72 -7.68 20.26 18.17
C LEU A 72 -8.41 20.41 16.82
N LEU A 73 -9.39 21.31 16.74
CA LEU A 73 -10.19 21.52 15.54
C LEU A 73 -9.38 22.20 14.43
N THR A 74 -9.41 21.60 13.25
CA THR A 74 -8.92 22.18 12.00
C THR A 74 -10.00 22.14 10.92
N ASP A 75 -9.92 23.02 9.93
CA ASP A 75 -10.74 22.93 8.73
C ASP A 75 -10.12 21.90 7.78
N LYS A 76 -10.96 21.02 7.24
CA LYS A 76 -10.59 20.11 6.16
C LYS A 76 -11.53 20.37 5.00
N THR A 77 -10.97 20.72 3.85
CA THR A 77 -11.73 20.81 2.61
C THR A 77 -11.41 19.63 1.71
N VAL A 78 -12.44 19.01 1.17
CA VAL A 78 -12.36 18.01 0.10
C VAL A 78 -13.17 18.50 -1.09
N VAL A 79 -12.75 18.11 -2.29
CA VAL A 79 -13.49 18.38 -3.53
C VAL A 79 -14.02 17.05 -4.04
N ASP A 80 -15.32 16.97 -4.23
CA ASP A 80 -15.97 15.74 -4.66
C ASP A 80 -15.82 15.47 -6.16
N CYS A 81 -16.37 14.35 -6.61
CA CYS A 81 -16.35 13.88 -7.98
C CYS A 81 -16.96 14.90 -8.97
N PHE A 82 -17.87 15.78 -8.53
CA PHE A 82 -18.53 16.82 -9.32
C PHE A 82 -17.83 18.18 -9.27
N GLY A 83 -16.82 18.35 -8.40
CA GLY A 83 -16.19 19.64 -8.17
C GLY A 83 -16.82 20.47 -7.05
N GLU A 84 -17.69 19.88 -6.23
CA GLU A 84 -18.29 20.56 -5.09
C GLU A 84 -17.30 20.55 -3.90
N GLU A 85 -17.03 21.73 -3.34
CA GLU A 85 -16.20 21.87 -2.14
C GLU A 85 -17.02 21.56 -0.89
N ILE A 86 -16.52 20.63 -0.09
CA ILE A 86 -17.08 20.27 1.21
C ILE A 86 -16.01 20.62 2.26
N THR A 87 -16.31 21.58 3.14
CA THR A 87 -15.41 22.00 4.21
C THR A 87 -16.04 21.68 5.55
N GLU A 88 -15.38 20.79 6.31
CA GLU A 88 -15.83 20.37 7.63
C GLU A 88 -14.77 20.62 8.70
N LYS A 89 -15.23 20.76 9.95
CA LYS A 89 -14.35 20.79 11.11
C LYS A 89 -13.97 19.36 11.47
N VAL A 90 -12.68 19.11 11.65
CA VAL A 90 -12.15 17.78 12.01
C VAL A 90 -11.15 17.89 13.16
N ILE A 91 -10.93 16.79 13.89
CA ILE A 91 -9.84 16.63 14.85
C ILE A 91 -8.68 15.94 14.13
N GLU A 92 -7.54 16.61 13.98
CA GLU A 92 -6.35 16.02 13.34
C GLU A 92 -5.18 15.91 14.33
N ILE A 93 -4.78 14.69 14.65
CA ILE A 93 -3.68 14.38 15.58
C ILE A 93 -2.51 13.81 14.77
N ASN A 94 -1.54 14.66 14.45
CA ASN A 94 -0.35 14.30 13.68
C ASN A 94 0.83 13.91 14.59
N ILE A 95 1.12 12.61 14.65
CA ILE A 95 2.23 12.05 15.43
C ILE A 95 3.47 11.92 14.53
N THR A 96 4.38 12.88 14.69
CA THR A 96 5.59 13.04 13.85
C THR A 96 6.90 12.76 14.60
N LYS A 97 6.80 12.30 15.85
CA LYS A 97 7.96 12.03 16.71
C LYS A 97 7.76 10.74 17.48
N ASN A 98 8.85 10.05 17.77
CA ASN A 98 8.80 8.87 18.63
C ASN A 98 8.39 9.30 20.04
N GLY A 99 7.54 8.52 20.69
CA GLY A 99 7.10 8.86 22.04
C GLY A 99 5.83 8.16 22.48
N ASN A 100 5.31 8.62 23.61
CA ASN A 100 4.13 8.09 24.26
C ASN A 100 2.97 9.08 24.10
N TYR A 101 1.81 8.58 23.70
CA TYR A 101 0.64 9.40 23.38
C TYR A 101 -0.59 8.81 24.03
N ILE A 102 -1.27 9.57 24.89
CA ILE A 102 -2.51 9.16 25.54
C ILE A 102 -3.67 9.81 24.79
N ILE A 103 -4.63 9.00 24.33
CA ILE A 103 -5.86 9.46 23.67
C ILE A 103 -7.04 9.14 24.59
N THR A 104 -7.86 10.15 24.90
CA THR A 104 -8.99 10.05 25.83
C THR A 104 -10.19 10.86 25.34
N GLY A 105 -11.35 10.64 25.94
CA GLY A 105 -12.56 11.42 25.66
C GLY A 105 -13.34 10.89 24.47
N ASN A 106 -14.25 11.71 23.96
CA ASN A 106 -15.01 11.41 22.75
C ASN A 106 -14.98 12.62 21.81
N ASN A 107 -15.22 12.39 20.54
CA ASN A 107 -15.18 13.41 19.51
C ASN A 107 -16.51 14.15 19.30
N GLU A 108 -17.41 14.13 20.31
CA GLU A 108 -18.59 14.99 20.32
C GLU A 108 -18.24 16.32 21.02
N ILE A 109 -18.10 17.39 20.22
CA ILE A 109 -17.76 18.72 20.72
C ILE A 109 -18.98 19.61 20.54
N ASN A 110 -19.46 20.20 21.64
CA ASN A 110 -20.63 21.10 21.65
C ASN A 110 -21.92 20.47 21.07
N GLY A 111 -22.10 19.16 21.18
CA GLY A 111 -23.28 18.44 20.67
C GLY A 111 -23.22 18.13 19.17
N ALA A 112 -22.08 18.35 18.52
CA ALA A 112 -21.81 17.93 17.15
C ALA A 112 -20.73 16.84 17.15
N LEU A 113 -20.93 15.82 16.32
CA LEU A 113 -19.91 14.81 16.06
C LEU A 113 -18.84 15.44 15.15
N ILE A 114 -17.57 15.26 15.50
CA ILE A 114 -16.44 15.83 14.76
C ILE A 114 -15.52 14.69 14.31
N ASP A 115 -15.44 14.45 13.01
CA ASP A 115 -14.57 13.43 12.44
C ASP A 115 -13.12 13.56 12.93
N THR A 116 -12.51 12.45 13.34
CA THR A 116 -11.17 12.39 13.93
C THR A 116 -10.21 11.59 13.08
N HIS A 117 -9.02 12.14 12.85
CA HIS A 117 -7.91 11.52 12.12
C HIS A 117 -6.65 11.49 12.99
N ILE A 118 -6.17 10.29 13.33
CA ILE A 118 -4.92 10.10 14.05
C ILE A 118 -3.88 9.52 13.10
N VAL A 119 -2.77 10.22 12.90
CA VAL A 119 -1.74 9.84 11.92
C VAL A 119 -0.43 9.53 12.62
N VAL A 120 0.13 8.35 12.38
CA VAL A 120 1.51 7.99 12.79
C VAL A 120 2.40 8.02 11.55
N ALA A 121 3.26 9.03 11.46
CA ALA A 121 4.07 9.27 10.28
C ALA A 121 5.10 8.17 10.01
N GLU A 122 5.51 8.03 8.74
CA GLU A 122 6.58 7.12 8.34
C GLU A 122 7.87 7.37 9.14
N GLY A 123 8.56 6.30 9.55
CA GLY A 123 9.78 6.39 10.36
C GLY A 123 9.56 6.74 11.84
N VAL A 124 8.32 6.92 12.28
CA VAL A 124 7.97 7.18 13.68
C VAL A 124 7.60 5.89 14.41
N GLU A 125 8.10 5.69 15.63
CA GLU A 125 7.63 4.66 16.56
C GLU A 125 6.86 5.32 17.71
N ALA A 126 5.54 5.11 17.75
CA ALA A 126 4.63 5.70 18.71
C ALA A 126 4.00 4.64 19.62
N ASN A 127 3.96 4.91 20.93
CA ASN A 127 3.15 4.15 21.87
C ASN A 127 1.81 4.87 22.05
N LEU A 128 0.76 4.33 21.45
CA LEU A 128 -0.60 4.88 21.52
C LEU A 128 -1.35 4.24 22.69
N ILE A 129 -1.79 5.05 23.64
CA ILE A 129 -2.43 4.61 24.88
C ILE A 129 -3.86 5.14 24.88
N PHE A 130 -4.81 4.29 24.55
CA PHE A 130 -6.23 4.66 24.56
C PHE A 130 -6.81 4.50 25.97
N ASP A 131 -7.18 5.62 26.61
CA ASP A 131 -7.73 5.68 27.97
C ASP A 131 -9.25 5.88 27.94
N GLY A 132 -9.94 5.02 27.21
CA GLY A 132 -11.39 5.03 27.09
C GLY A 132 -11.89 6.01 26.03
N ALA A 133 -11.19 6.07 24.90
CA ALA A 133 -11.58 6.92 23.80
C ALA A 133 -12.81 6.35 23.06
N VAL A 134 -13.73 7.22 22.67
CA VAL A 134 -14.90 6.87 21.85
C VAL A 134 -14.90 7.76 20.62
N ILE A 135 -14.62 7.18 19.46
CA ILE A 135 -14.46 7.92 18.20
C ILE A 135 -15.50 7.40 17.20
N GLN A 136 -16.23 8.31 16.57
CA GLN A 136 -17.11 7.98 15.47
C GLN A 136 -16.90 8.97 14.32
N ASN A 137 -16.64 8.46 13.12
CA ASN A 137 -16.58 9.28 11.90
C ASN A 137 -17.80 8.97 11.02
N ASP A 138 -18.45 9.99 10.48
CA ASP A 138 -19.62 9.85 9.60
C ASP A 138 -19.58 10.71 8.33
N ASP A 139 -18.60 11.60 8.19
CA ASP A 139 -18.46 12.43 6.98
C ASP A 139 -17.94 11.63 5.78
N LYS A 140 -18.52 11.91 4.62
CA LYS A 140 -18.19 11.26 3.35
C LYS A 140 -18.38 12.19 2.16
N TYR A 141 -17.69 11.88 1.07
CA TYR A 141 -17.80 12.63 -0.18
C TYR A 141 -17.91 11.68 -1.38
N CYS A 142 -18.56 12.14 -2.46
CA CYS A 142 -18.58 11.37 -3.71
C CYS A 142 -17.17 11.32 -4.29
N MET A 143 -16.58 10.15 -4.40
CA MET A 143 -15.29 9.97 -5.07
C MET A 143 -15.45 9.68 -6.56
N ASP A 144 -16.42 8.86 -6.93
CA ASP A 144 -16.63 8.43 -8.33
C ASP A 144 -18.10 8.02 -8.55
N ILE A 145 -18.50 7.91 -9.81
CA ILE A 145 -19.84 7.50 -10.21
C ILE A 145 -19.73 6.46 -11.32
N ASP A 146 -20.48 5.36 -11.17
CA ASP A 146 -20.57 4.36 -12.24
C ASP A 146 -21.63 4.71 -13.29
N THR A 147 -21.66 3.92 -14.36
CA THR A 147 -22.65 4.05 -15.44
C THR A 147 -24.09 3.75 -15.02
N SER A 148 -24.30 3.15 -13.84
CA SER A 148 -25.63 2.92 -13.27
C SER A 148 -26.13 4.11 -12.42
N SER A 149 -25.37 5.21 -12.35
CA SER A 149 -25.59 6.35 -11.45
C SER A 149 -25.34 6.03 -9.98
N HIS A 150 -24.65 4.93 -9.67
CA HIS A 150 -24.24 4.63 -8.30
C HIS A 150 -23.09 5.55 -7.90
N GLN A 151 -23.25 6.24 -6.77
CA GLN A 151 -22.22 7.08 -6.17
C GLN A 151 -21.36 6.22 -5.26
N TYR A 152 -20.07 6.17 -5.54
CA TYR A 152 -19.09 5.64 -4.60
C TYR A 152 -18.68 6.76 -3.66
N ASN A 153 -19.01 6.62 -2.38
CA ASN A 153 -18.59 7.59 -1.39
C ASN A 153 -17.41 7.03 -0.59
N ASP A 154 -16.44 7.90 -0.33
CA ASP A 154 -15.31 7.57 0.51
C ASP A 154 -15.37 8.38 1.82
N PRO A 155 -14.87 7.83 2.93
CA PRO A 155 -14.67 8.62 4.13
C PRO A 155 -13.61 9.69 3.86
N PHE A 156 -13.62 10.78 4.63
CA PHE A 156 -12.55 11.78 4.54
C PHE A 156 -11.18 11.16 4.87
N PHE A 157 -11.15 10.26 5.85
CA PHE A 157 -9.96 9.53 6.30
C PHE A 157 -10.36 8.35 7.21
N PRO A 158 -9.48 7.34 7.39
CA PRO A 158 -9.63 6.38 8.49
C PRO A 158 -9.50 7.09 9.86
N ILE A 159 -9.97 6.46 10.93
CA ILE A 159 -9.76 7.00 12.29
C ILE A 159 -8.28 6.97 12.67
N LEU A 160 -7.58 5.91 12.23
CA LEU A 160 -6.15 5.72 12.50
C LEU A 160 -5.41 5.35 11.21
N ASP A 161 -4.45 6.21 10.80
CA ASP A 161 -3.55 6.01 9.65
C ASP A 161 -2.11 5.79 10.17
N ILE A 162 -1.56 4.60 9.93
CA ILE A 162 -0.27 4.15 10.49
C ILE A 162 0.73 3.88 9.37
N ALA A 163 1.54 4.88 9.04
CA ALA A 163 2.69 4.73 8.16
C ALA A 163 3.99 4.35 8.90
N GLY A 164 4.09 4.73 10.17
CA GLY A 164 5.19 4.32 11.05
C GLY A 164 4.91 3.01 11.79
N LYS A 165 5.43 2.89 13.01
CA LYS A 165 5.13 1.81 13.96
C LYS A 165 4.27 2.33 15.10
N ALA A 166 3.12 1.69 15.34
CA ALA A 166 2.25 1.98 16.47
C ALA A 166 2.17 0.79 17.42
N ASN A 167 2.71 0.94 18.63
CA ASN A 167 2.45 0.03 19.74
C ASN A 167 1.19 0.52 20.46
N MET A 168 0.08 -0.21 20.30
CA MET A 168 -1.23 0.16 20.80
C MET A 168 -1.53 -0.52 22.13
N TYR A 169 -1.79 0.30 23.14
CA TYR A 169 -2.17 -0.11 24.48
C TYR A 169 -3.58 0.39 24.79
N VAL A 170 -4.47 -0.50 25.22
CA VAL A 170 -5.86 -0.16 25.55
C VAL A 170 -5.98 -0.09 27.06
N LYS A 171 -5.97 1.08 27.68
CA LYS A 171 -6.05 1.21 29.15
C LYS A 171 -7.46 0.98 29.68
N LYS A 172 -8.46 1.48 28.95
CA LYS A 172 -9.89 1.31 29.21
C LYS A 172 -10.61 1.03 27.90
N ASN A 173 -11.80 0.43 28.01
CA ASN A 173 -12.61 0.07 26.84
C ASN A 173 -12.74 1.25 25.89
N THR A 174 -12.30 1.05 24.66
CA THR A 174 -12.16 2.05 23.62
C THR A 174 -12.92 1.58 22.39
N SER A 175 -13.63 2.48 21.71
CA SER A 175 -14.41 2.13 20.52
C SER A 175 -14.20 3.10 19.38
N PHE A 176 -13.97 2.57 18.19
CA PHE A 176 -13.89 3.31 16.94
C PHE A 176 -15.04 2.86 16.02
N THR A 177 -15.79 3.81 15.48
CA THR A 177 -16.89 3.56 14.56
C THR A 177 -16.67 4.35 13.27
N GLY A 178 -16.49 3.66 12.15
CA GLY A 178 -16.39 4.30 10.84
C GLY A 178 -17.76 4.62 10.22
N ILE A 179 -17.72 4.98 8.93
CA ILE A 179 -18.85 5.53 8.16
C ILE A 179 -19.90 4.51 7.68
N GLY A 180 -19.66 3.20 7.85
CA GLY A 180 -20.58 2.10 7.54
C GLY A 180 -20.10 1.10 6.48
N LYS A 181 -20.64 -0.14 6.52
CA LYS A 181 -20.20 -1.29 5.68
C LYS A 181 -20.57 -1.24 4.21
N GLN A 182 -21.39 -0.28 3.79
CA GLN A 182 -21.86 -0.20 2.39
C GLN A 182 -20.81 0.40 1.45
N GLU A 183 -19.80 1.07 1.99
CA GLU A 183 -18.75 1.75 1.22
C GLU A 183 -17.50 0.86 1.19
N TYR A 184 -17.17 0.29 0.03
CA TYR A 184 -16.12 -0.73 -0.13
C TYR A 184 -14.69 -0.25 0.20
N SER A 185 -14.46 1.06 0.20
CA SER A 185 -13.20 1.73 0.56
C SER A 185 -13.09 2.05 2.05
N SER A 186 -14.19 1.89 2.80
CA SER A 186 -14.25 2.27 4.21
C SER A 186 -13.42 1.35 5.09
N LYS A 187 -12.60 1.96 5.94
CA LYS A 187 -11.76 1.27 6.91
C LYS A 187 -11.63 2.07 8.19
N VAL A 188 -11.61 1.37 9.33
CA VAL A 188 -11.42 2.02 10.64
C VAL A 188 -9.94 2.36 10.86
N ILE A 189 -9.07 1.38 10.57
CA ILE A 189 -7.61 1.52 10.70
C ILE A 189 -6.95 1.20 9.35
N GLU A 190 -6.11 2.11 8.86
CA GLU A 190 -5.20 1.90 7.74
C GLU A 190 -3.78 1.68 8.27
N VAL A 191 -3.10 0.63 7.81
CA VAL A 191 -1.74 0.29 8.24
C VAL A 191 -0.85 0.08 7.01
N THR A 192 0.07 1.00 6.73
CA THR A 192 1.14 0.76 5.75
C THR A 192 2.48 0.44 6.40
N GLY A 193 2.65 0.79 7.68
CA GLY A 193 3.80 0.41 8.50
C GLY A 193 3.50 -0.81 9.37
N GLU A 194 3.61 -0.67 10.70
CA GLU A 194 3.44 -1.75 11.66
C GLU A 194 2.47 -1.37 12.79
N LEU A 195 1.43 -2.18 12.99
CA LEU A 195 0.53 -2.10 14.15
C LEU A 195 0.80 -3.26 15.10
N VAL A 196 1.04 -2.96 16.38
CA VAL A 196 1.21 -3.97 17.43
C VAL A 196 0.19 -3.74 18.55
N LEU A 197 -0.81 -4.61 18.67
CA LEU A 197 -1.72 -4.62 19.82
C LEU A 197 -1.06 -5.32 21.01
N LYS A 198 -0.87 -4.55 22.09
CA LYS A 198 -0.21 -4.99 23.32
C LYS A 198 -1.20 -5.58 24.33
N GLU A 199 -0.67 -6.31 25.31
CA GLU A 199 -1.45 -6.91 26.38
C GLU A 199 -2.31 -5.89 27.14
N SER A 200 -3.60 -6.21 27.31
CA SER A 200 -4.55 -5.48 28.13
C SER A 200 -5.74 -6.35 28.53
N ASP A 201 -6.42 -6.00 29.63
CA ASP A 201 -7.72 -6.57 30.00
C ASP A 201 -8.89 -5.82 29.35
N ALA A 202 -8.66 -4.58 28.91
CA ALA A 202 -9.68 -3.75 28.28
C ALA A 202 -9.88 -4.12 26.81
N THR A 203 -11.07 -3.79 26.29
CA THR A 203 -11.48 -4.11 24.93
C THR A 203 -11.28 -2.93 23.99
N LEU A 204 -10.69 -3.18 22.83
CA LEU A 204 -10.79 -2.31 21.66
C LEU A 204 -11.91 -2.83 20.76
N THR A 205 -12.88 -1.98 20.46
CA THR A 205 -14.00 -2.31 19.56
C THR A 205 -13.91 -1.49 18.27
N LEU A 206 -13.90 -2.15 17.12
CA LEU A 206 -13.88 -1.52 15.80
C LEU A 206 -15.19 -1.83 15.06
N ASN A 207 -15.98 -0.82 14.72
CA ASN A 207 -17.29 -0.99 14.07
C ASN A 207 -17.41 -0.11 12.82
N GLY A 208 -18.44 -0.38 12.02
CA GLY A 208 -18.90 0.60 11.02
C GLY A 208 -17.94 0.78 9.85
N ALA A 209 -17.30 -0.27 9.35
CA ALA A 209 -16.53 -0.20 8.11
C ALA A 209 -16.55 -1.54 7.38
N TYR A 210 -16.24 -1.50 6.08
CA TYR A 210 -16.02 -2.72 5.30
C TYR A 210 -14.80 -3.48 5.84
N ASP A 211 -13.69 -2.78 6.06
CA ASP A 211 -12.50 -3.31 6.74
C ASP A 211 -12.36 -2.74 8.16
N ALA A 212 -12.21 -3.60 9.16
CA ALA A 212 -11.82 -3.15 10.49
C ALA A 212 -10.38 -2.63 10.47
N ILE A 213 -9.49 -3.39 9.83
CA ILE A 213 -8.09 -3.03 9.63
C ILE A 213 -7.73 -3.41 8.20
N SER A 214 -7.26 -2.44 7.41
CA SER A 214 -6.69 -2.71 6.10
C SER A 214 -5.21 -2.40 6.09
N GLY A 215 -4.41 -3.34 5.59
CA GLY A 215 -2.99 -3.13 5.36
C GLY A 215 -2.71 -2.36 4.06
N GLN A 216 -3.74 -2.01 3.28
CA GLN A 216 -3.56 -1.29 2.02
C GLN A 216 -3.87 0.20 2.16
N ARG A 217 -2.99 1.00 1.57
CA ARG A 217 -3.22 2.41 1.26
C ARG A 217 -3.17 2.66 -0.24
N ALA A 218 -4.05 3.55 -0.70
CA ALA A 218 -4.02 4.04 -2.07
C ALA A 218 -2.63 4.58 -2.43
N GLY A 219 -2.04 4.07 -3.52
CA GLY A 219 -0.72 4.49 -4.01
C GLY A 219 0.49 3.90 -3.29
N VAL A 220 0.28 3.04 -2.29
CA VAL A 220 1.35 2.31 -1.61
C VAL A 220 1.29 0.84 -2.03
N ARG A 221 2.39 0.32 -2.60
CA ARG A 221 2.47 -1.08 -3.04
C ARG A 221 2.52 -2.06 -1.86
N GLN A 222 3.35 -1.76 -0.87
CA GLN A 222 3.57 -2.66 0.26
C GLN A 222 2.41 -2.56 1.25
N TYR A 223 1.93 -3.72 1.69
CA TYR A 223 0.94 -3.79 2.74
C TYR A 223 1.61 -3.65 4.11
N GLY A 224 0.91 -3.06 5.08
CA GLY A 224 1.38 -3.00 6.46
C GLY A 224 1.23 -4.33 7.19
N SER A 225 1.93 -4.45 8.32
CA SER A 225 1.90 -5.64 9.19
C SER A 225 1.10 -5.41 10.46
N VAL A 226 0.44 -6.46 10.94
CA VAL A 226 -0.38 -6.44 12.16
C VAL A 226 0.06 -7.55 13.10
N THR A 227 0.39 -7.18 14.34
CA THR A 227 0.78 -8.11 15.40
C THR A 227 -0.16 -7.98 16.59
N VAL A 228 -0.65 -9.12 17.09
CA VAL A 228 -1.42 -9.21 18.34
C VAL A 228 -0.59 -9.99 19.36
N GLU A 229 0.03 -9.26 20.28
CA GLU A 229 0.75 -9.85 21.42
C GLU A 229 -0.21 -10.22 22.55
N GLY A 230 -1.31 -9.48 22.69
CA GLY A 230 -2.31 -9.67 23.72
C GLY A 230 -3.53 -8.75 23.52
N GLY A 231 -4.32 -8.57 24.58
CA GLY A 231 -5.48 -7.68 24.54
C GLY A 231 -6.76 -8.34 24.05
N ASN A 232 -7.86 -7.57 24.09
CA ASN A 232 -9.17 -8.00 23.58
C ASN A 232 -9.57 -7.10 22.40
N LEU A 233 -9.48 -7.64 21.18
CA LEU A 233 -9.92 -6.98 19.96
C LEU A 233 -11.29 -7.53 19.53
N VAL A 234 -12.26 -6.64 19.39
CA VAL A 234 -13.61 -6.96 18.92
C VAL A 234 -13.87 -6.14 17.67
N PHE A 235 -14.35 -6.74 16.59
CA PHE A 235 -14.61 -5.96 15.38
C PHE A 235 -15.77 -6.46 14.51
N GLU A 236 -16.28 -5.54 13.69
CA GLU A 236 -17.07 -5.80 12.50
C GLU A 236 -16.27 -5.50 11.23
N GLY A 237 -16.59 -6.16 10.12
CA GLY A 237 -15.81 -6.03 8.87
C GLY A 237 -14.64 -7.02 8.84
N ASP A 238 -13.66 -6.81 7.97
CA ASP A 238 -12.57 -7.78 7.75
C ASP A 238 -11.20 -7.23 8.16
N LEU A 239 -10.24 -8.14 8.40
CA LEU A 239 -8.81 -7.82 8.45
C LEU A 239 -8.24 -8.11 7.06
N SER A 240 -7.93 -7.08 6.28
CA SER A 240 -7.67 -7.29 4.85
C SER A 240 -6.37 -6.69 4.35
N ARG A 241 -5.82 -7.31 3.30
CA ARG A 241 -4.65 -6.82 2.56
C ARG A 241 -3.48 -6.52 3.50
N ILE A 242 -3.20 -7.42 4.44
CA ILE A 242 -2.09 -7.31 5.40
C ILE A 242 -0.86 -7.99 4.80
N ASP A 243 0.35 -7.46 5.00
CA ASP A 243 1.56 -8.18 4.59
C ASP A 243 1.77 -9.40 5.50
N ARG A 244 2.06 -9.15 6.77
CA ARG A 244 2.17 -10.20 7.78
C ARG A 244 1.21 -9.98 8.93
N PHE A 245 0.41 -10.99 9.21
CA PHE A 245 -0.38 -11.08 10.43
C PHE A 245 0.30 -12.03 11.42
N THR A 246 0.55 -11.56 12.63
CA THR A 246 1.15 -12.37 13.71
C THR A 246 0.28 -12.34 14.96
N MET A 247 -0.01 -13.50 15.54
CA MET A 247 -0.75 -13.61 16.79
C MET A 247 -0.03 -14.53 17.77
N THR A 248 0.37 -13.98 18.91
CA THR A 248 1.10 -14.72 19.95
C THR A 248 0.34 -14.80 21.28
N GLY A 249 -0.79 -14.10 21.38
CA GLY A 249 -1.66 -14.04 22.55
C GLY A 249 -2.92 -13.20 22.26
N GLY A 250 -3.72 -12.95 23.30
CA GLY A 250 -4.92 -12.10 23.21
C GLY A 250 -6.15 -12.80 22.66
N THR A 251 -7.26 -12.07 22.58
CA THR A 251 -8.53 -12.54 22.04
C THR A 251 -8.98 -11.65 20.89
N ILE A 252 -9.33 -12.28 19.77
CA ILE A 252 -9.95 -11.62 18.62
C ILE A 252 -11.36 -12.16 18.46
N THR A 253 -12.36 -11.29 18.48
CA THR A 253 -13.77 -11.66 18.27
C THR A 253 -14.34 -10.86 17.12
N LYS A 254 -14.73 -11.56 16.04
CA LYS A 254 -15.53 -10.96 14.97
C LYS A 254 -17.00 -10.94 15.39
N LEU A 255 -17.71 -9.84 15.15
CA LEU A 255 -19.12 -9.67 15.54
C LEU A 255 -20.09 -10.03 14.42
N ASP A 256 -19.74 -9.73 13.18
CA ASP A 256 -20.59 -9.92 12.01
C ASP A 256 -20.23 -11.17 11.21
N LYS A 257 -21.20 -11.65 10.44
CA LYS A 257 -21.13 -12.92 9.72
C LYS A 257 -20.76 -12.75 8.24
N ASN A 258 -19.83 -11.84 7.95
CA ASN A 258 -19.32 -11.64 6.58
C ASN A 258 -18.44 -12.81 6.11
N TYR A 259 -18.26 -12.93 4.79
CA TYR A 259 -17.71 -14.12 4.12
C TYR A 259 -16.18 -14.30 4.21
N SER A 260 -15.43 -13.29 4.67
CA SER A 260 -13.98 -13.33 4.88
C SER A 260 -13.66 -12.98 6.34
N PHE A 261 -12.52 -13.39 6.90
CA PHE A 261 -12.09 -12.93 8.23
C PHE A 261 -10.73 -12.23 8.15
N LEU A 262 -9.72 -12.93 7.62
CA LEU A 262 -8.36 -12.43 7.52
C LEU A 262 -7.77 -12.74 6.15
N THR A 263 -7.28 -11.72 5.46
CA THR A 263 -6.46 -11.86 4.25
C THR A 263 -5.08 -11.24 4.46
N ALA A 264 -4.02 -12.02 4.22
CA ALA A 264 -2.64 -11.55 4.35
C ALA A 264 -1.68 -12.21 3.34
N ASN A 265 -0.42 -11.77 3.26
CA ASN A 265 0.61 -12.57 2.56
C ASN A 265 1.07 -13.74 3.44
N ASP A 266 1.36 -13.47 4.71
CA ASP A 266 1.71 -14.49 5.72
C ASP A 266 0.84 -14.38 6.98
N ILE A 267 0.45 -15.53 7.52
CA ILE A 267 -0.26 -15.63 8.79
C ILE A 267 0.55 -16.53 9.74
N VAL A 268 0.90 -16.01 10.91
CA VAL A 268 1.62 -16.75 11.95
C VAL A 268 0.83 -16.72 13.25
N MET A 269 0.42 -17.88 13.74
CA MET A 269 -0.32 -18.04 14.99
C MET A 269 0.43 -18.99 15.93
N THR A 270 0.86 -18.46 17.06
CA THR A 270 1.56 -19.24 18.10
C THR A 270 0.83 -19.21 19.43
N GLY A 271 -0.31 -18.53 19.53
CA GLY A 271 -1.09 -18.38 20.76
C GLY A 271 -2.32 -17.50 20.56
N GLY A 272 -3.06 -17.25 21.64
CA GLY A 272 -4.28 -16.47 21.67
C GLY A 272 -5.54 -17.19 21.18
N THR A 273 -6.68 -16.50 21.17
CA THR A 273 -8.00 -17.06 20.81
C THR A 273 -8.67 -16.23 19.71
N CYS A 274 -9.15 -16.89 18.65
CA CYS A 274 -9.98 -16.30 17.60
C CYS A 274 -11.40 -16.86 17.67
N ASN A 275 -12.40 -15.99 17.82
CA ASN A 275 -13.83 -16.34 17.81
C ASN A 275 -14.49 -15.75 16.55
N ILE A 276 -14.87 -16.61 15.63
CA ILE A 276 -15.25 -16.20 14.27
C ILE A 276 -16.66 -16.75 13.95
N PRO A 277 -17.72 -15.94 14.11
CA PRO A 277 -19.01 -16.24 13.51
C PRO A 277 -18.87 -16.13 11.99
N PHE A 278 -19.26 -17.18 11.26
CA PHE A 278 -19.03 -17.29 9.83
C PHE A 278 -20.33 -17.60 9.09
N SER A 279 -20.65 -16.80 8.09
CA SER A 279 -21.75 -17.06 7.16
C SER A 279 -21.34 -16.61 5.77
N GLY A 280 -21.82 -17.32 4.76
CA GLY A 280 -21.67 -16.88 3.39
C GLY A 280 -22.79 -17.34 2.49
N ALA A 281 -23.00 -16.55 1.46
CA ALA A 281 -23.98 -16.80 0.41
C ALA A 281 -23.27 -16.72 -0.95
N ASN A 282 -23.61 -17.65 -1.84
CA ASN A 282 -23.38 -17.56 -3.29
C ASN A 282 -21.95 -17.73 -3.85
N TYR A 283 -20.98 -18.25 -3.08
CA TYR A 283 -19.65 -18.63 -3.61
C TYR A 283 -19.43 -20.15 -3.57
N SER A 284 -18.65 -20.68 -4.51
CA SER A 284 -18.38 -22.12 -4.65
C SER A 284 -17.49 -22.70 -3.55
N GLU A 285 -16.59 -21.89 -2.99
CA GLU A 285 -15.75 -22.22 -1.82
C GLU A 285 -15.28 -20.93 -1.14
N MET A 286 -15.41 -20.86 0.18
CA MET A 286 -14.98 -19.69 0.98
C MET A 286 -13.71 -19.98 1.79
N LYS A 287 -13.04 -18.93 2.25
CA LYS A 287 -11.80 -19.02 3.03
C LYS A 287 -11.89 -18.14 4.28
N VAL A 288 -11.60 -18.72 5.44
CA VAL A 288 -11.64 -17.99 6.73
C VAL A 288 -10.34 -17.21 6.92
N PHE A 289 -9.22 -17.94 6.96
CA PHE A 289 -7.87 -17.41 6.90
C PHE A 289 -7.32 -17.63 5.48
N ASP A 290 -7.18 -16.56 4.70
CA ASP A 290 -6.65 -16.61 3.33
C ASP A 290 -5.27 -15.96 3.30
N ALA A 291 -4.22 -16.75 3.05
CA ALA A 291 -2.88 -16.22 2.88
C ALA A 291 -2.38 -16.46 1.45
N ALA A 292 -1.80 -15.42 0.85
CA ALA A 292 -1.22 -15.54 -0.49
C ALA A 292 0.02 -16.44 -0.50
N SER A 293 0.83 -16.45 0.56
CA SER A 293 2.06 -17.24 0.64
C SER A 293 1.97 -18.39 1.64
N SER A 294 1.75 -18.09 2.93
CA SER A 294 1.88 -19.10 3.98
C SER A 294 0.99 -18.88 5.20
N ILE A 295 0.62 -20.00 5.85
CA ILE A 295 -0.02 -20.02 7.16
C ILE A 295 0.78 -20.95 8.05
N THR A 296 1.20 -20.48 9.23
CA THR A 296 1.84 -21.29 10.26
C THR A 296 1.04 -21.21 11.56
N VAL A 297 0.60 -22.35 12.08
CA VAL A 297 -0.11 -22.48 13.36
C VAL A 297 0.65 -23.46 14.27
N SER A 298 1.02 -23.02 15.46
CA SER A 298 1.72 -23.84 16.47
C SER A 298 1.04 -23.82 17.84
N GLY A 299 0.04 -22.97 18.02
CA GLY A 299 -0.68 -22.81 19.28
C GLY A 299 -1.87 -21.88 19.13
N GLY A 300 -2.57 -21.66 20.24
CA GLY A 300 -3.79 -20.86 20.29
C GLY A 300 -5.06 -21.68 20.03
N LYS A 301 -6.20 -20.98 20.10
CA LYS A 301 -7.54 -21.53 19.89
C LYS A 301 -8.22 -20.83 18.72
N ILE A 302 -8.69 -21.61 17.75
CA ILE A 302 -9.46 -21.14 16.59
C ILE A 302 -10.88 -21.69 16.69
N GLN A 303 -11.83 -20.83 16.99
CA GLN A 303 -13.25 -21.14 17.02
C GLN A 303 -13.95 -20.52 15.82
N VAL A 304 -14.58 -21.36 14.99
CA VAL A 304 -15.34 -20.94 13.81
C VAL A 304 -16.74 -21.51 13.91
N ASN A 305 -17.73 -20.63 13.98
CA ASN A 305 -19.13 -21.01 14.12
C ASN A 305 -19.86 -20.74 12.79
N GLU A 306 -20.08 -21.79 12.01
CA GLU A 306 -20.64 -21.74 10.66
C GLU A 306 -22.16 -21.87 10.66
N ASN A 307 -22.83 -20.90 10.03
CA ASN A 307 -24.28 -20.89 9.82
C ASN A 307 -24.65 -20.85 8.32
N SER A 308 -23.75 -21.27 7.45
CA SER A 308 -23.87 -21.07 5.99
C SER A 308 -24.38 -22.31 5.25
N ASN A 309 -24.63 -22.14 3.95
CA ASN A 309 -24.91 -23.25 3.04
C ASN A 309 -23.71 -23.59 2.14
N ALA A 310 -22.59 -22.89 2.23
CA ALA A 310 -21.42 -23.07 1.36
C ALA A 310 -20.28 -23.79 2.10
N ALA A 311 -19.42 -24.50 1.34
CA ALA A 311 -18.22 -25.09 1.91
C ALA A 311 -17.17 -24.01 2.19
N ALA A 312 -16.44 -24.13 3.30
CA ALA A 312 -15.39 -23.19 3.65
C ALA A 312 -14.13 -23.90 4.15
N THR A 313 -13.00 -23.41 3.65
CA THR A 313 -11.66 -23.84 4.07
C THR A 313 -11.19 -22.91 5.18
N VAL A 314 -10.86 -23.47 6.34
CA VAL A 314 -10.46 -22.67 7.50
C VAL A 314 -9.08 -22.04 7.27
N LEU A 315 -8.10 -22.82 6.85
CA LEU A 315 -6.75 -22.36 6.54
C LEU A 315 -6.48 -22.56 5.04
N ALA A 316 -6.41 -21.48 4.28
CA ALA A 316 -6.24 -21.49 2.84
C ALA A 316 -4.96 -20.73 2.44
N ALA A 317 -3.96 -21.48 1.98
CA ALA A 317 -2.74 -20.95 1.37
C ALA A 317 -2.07 -22.06 0.55
N ASP A 318 -1.09 -21.69 -0.27
CA ASP A 318 -0.25 -22.66 -0.98
C ASP A 318 0.61 -23.48 0.02
N HIS A 319 0.96 -22.88 1.15
CA HIS A 319 1.79 -23.50 2.17
C HIS A 319 1.21 -23.34 3.57
N VAL A 320 0.46 -24.35 4.01
CA VAL A 320 -0.08 -24.43 5.37
C VAL A 320 0.77 -25.35 6.23
N ARG A 321 1.20 -24.86 7.40
CA ARG A 321 1.96 -25.59 8.41
C ARG A 321 1.26 -25.54 9.75
N VAL A 322 0.96 -26.70 10.33
CA VAL A 322 0.20 -26.81 11.58
C VAL A 322 0.86 -27.86 12.48
N SER A 323 1.31 -27.43 13.65
CA SER A 323 2.01 -28.28 14.64
C SER A 323 1.31 -28.34 15.99
N GLY A 324 0.26 -27.54 16.19
CA GLY A 324 -0.52 -27.48 17.42
C GLY A 324 -1.67 -26.48 17.30
N GLY A 325 -2.41 -26.32 18.39
CA GLY A 325 -3.59 -25.45 18.49
C GLY A 325 -4.87 -26.23 18.81
N VAL A 326 -5.88 -25.53 19.31
CA VAL A 326 -7.22 -26.06 19.55
C VAL A 326 -8.15 -25.55 18.47
N PHE A 327 -8.90 -26.45 17.83
CA PHE A 327 -9.85 -26.08 16.78
C PHE A 327 -11.27 -26.39 17.25
N GLU A 328 -12.16 -25.42 17.24
CA GLU A 328 -13.57 -25.60 17.55
C GLU A 328 -14.38 -25.19 16.33
N LEU A 329 -14.65 -26.16 15.46
CA LEU A 329 -15.32 -25.94 14.18
C LEU A 329 -16.77 -26.41 14.30
N GLU A 330 -17.70 -25.48 14.51
CA GLU A 330 -19.13 -25.77 14.55
C GLU A 330 -19.72 -25.62 13.14
N GLY A 331 -20.18 -26.73 12.55
CA GLY A 331 -20.81 -26.76 11.23
C GLY A 331 -20.26 -27.87 10.34
N ASN A 332 -21.10 -28.41 9.46
CA ASN A 332 -20.77 -29.65 8.73
C ASN A 332 -20.00 -29.40 7.42
N LYS A 333 -19.73 -28.13 7.10
CA LYS A 333 -19.14 -27.70 5.81
C LYS A 333 -17.80 -26.99 5.97
N LEU A 334 -17.30 -26.90 7.21
CA LEU A 334 -15.95 -26.44 7.51
C LEU A 334 -14.96 -27.59 7.29
N LYS A 335 -13.85 -27.30 6.63
CA LYS A 335 -12.73 -28.24 6.48
C LYS A 335 -11.40 -27.53 6.73
N LEU A 336 -10.44 -28.28 7.25
CA LEU A 336 -9.05 -27.87 7.19
C LEU A 336 -8.59 -27.94 5.72
N GLY A 337 -7.85 -26.93 5.26
CA GLY A 337 -7.17 -27.01 3.97
C GLY A 337 -6.09 -28.09 4.00
N THR A 338 -5.43 -28.32 2.86
CA THR A 338 -4.26 -29.21 2.85
C THR A 338 -3.17 -28.63 3.75
N ALA A 339 -2.89 -29.31 4.86
CA ALA A 339 -1.98 -28.85 5.89
C ALA A 339 -0.93 -29.92 6.20
N TYR A 340 0.26 -29.46 6.56
CA TYR A 340 1.38 -30.31 6.94
C TYR A 340 1.93 -29.92 8.30
N ASP A 341 2.56 -30.83 9.02
CA ASP A 341 3.33 -30.47 10.21
C ASP A 341 4.73 -29.94 9.86
N THR A 342 5.49 -29.59 10.89
CA THR A 342 6.90 -29.20 10.80
C THR A 342 7.79 -30.30 10.21
N TYR A 343 7.41 -31.57 10.32
CA TYR A 343 8.16 -32.73 9.83
C TYR A 343 7.71 -33.19 8.43
N GLY A 344 6.86 -32.39 7.77
CA GLY A 344 6.39 -32.61 6.41
C GLY A 344 5.24 -33.61 6.27
N ASN A 345 4.71 -34.14 7.38
CA ASN A 345 3.58 -35.06 7.37
C ASN A 345 2.27 -34.36 7.06
N ASN A 346 1.38 -35.01 6.32
CA ASN A 346 -0.02 -34.56 6.22
C ASN A 346 -0.68 -34.57 7.60
N VAL A 347 -1.47 -33.53 7.87
CA VAL A 347 -2.17 -33.33 9.14
C VAL A 347 -3.67 -33.24 8.88
N ASN A 348 -4.45 -33.79 9.80
CA ASN A 348 -5.89 -33.58 9.88
C ASN A 348 -6.29 -33.25 11.32
N LEU A 349 -7.50 -32.74 11.51
CA LEU A 349 -8.05 -32.50 12.84
C LEU A 349 -8.64 -33.78 13.42
N PHE A 350 -8.28 -34.10 14.65
CA PHE A 350 -8.78 -35.25 15.39
C PHE A 350 -9.26 -34.83 16.77
N GLU A 351 -10.41 -35.36 17.17
CA GLU A 351 -10.88 -35.31 18.54
C GLU A 351 -10.30 -36.51 19.29
N ILE A 352 -9.46 -36.26 20.29
CA ILE A 352 -8.90 -37.29 21.17
C ILE A 352 -9.46 -37.13 22.58
N THR A 353 -9.62 -38.25 23.27
CA THR A 353 -10.21 -38.31 24.62
C THR A 353 -9.35 -39.16 25.57
N GLY A 354 -9.67 -39.12 26.86
CA GLY A 354 -8.95 -39.88 27.89
C GLY A 354 -7.65 -39.23 28.36
N LEU A 355 -7.55 -37.91 28.18
CA LEU A 355 -6.52 -37.02 28.71
C LEU A 355 -6.96 -36.45 30.07
N PRO A 356 -6.05 -35.84 30.86
CA PRO A 356 -6.44 -35.06 32.04
C PRO A 356 -7.31 -33.87 31.63
N GLY A 357 -8.36 -33.58 32.40
CA GLY A 357 -9.24 -32.43 32.18
C GLY A 357 -8.60 -31.09 32.58
N ASP A 358 -8.95 -30.02 31.87
CA ASP A 358 -8.45 -28.65 32.10
C ASP A 358 -6.92 -28.52 32.17
N ALA A 359 -6.20 -29.38 31.46
CA ALA A 359 -4.77 -29.52 31.55
C ALA A 359 -4.06 -28.89 30.35
N GLU A 360 -2.94 -28.21 30.61
CA GLU A 360 -2.15 -27.51 29.60
C GLU A 360 -1.14 -28.45 28.94
N VAL A 361 -1.21 -28.54 27.61
CA VAL A 361 -0.30 -29.31 26.78
C VAL A 361 0.98 -28.51 26.58
N ALA A 362 2.12 -29.11 26.87
CA ALA A 362 3.43 -28.51 26.67
C ALA A 362 3.99 -28.80 25.28
N LYS A 363 3.85 -30.03 24.78
CA LYS A 363 4.34 -30.43 23.46
C LYS A 363 3.43 -31.40 22.74
N ILE A 364 3.45 -31.32 21.41
CA ILE A 364 2.86 -32.31 20.50
C ILE A 364 4.00 -32.79 19.58
N ASN A 365 4.23 -34.10 19.53
CA ASN A 365 5.30 -34.72 18.72
C ASN A 365 6.67 -34.05 18.94
N GLY A 366 6.99 -33.73 20.19
CA GLY A 366 8.25 -33.09 20.58
C GLY A 366 8.36 -31.60 20.26
N LEU A 367 7.34 -30.99 19.65
CA LEU A 367 7.28 -29.55 19.34
C LEU A 367 6.54 -28.80 20.44
N PRO A 368 7.07 -27.66 20.92
CA PRO A 368 6.40 -26.86 21.93
C PRO A 368 5.12 -26.23 21.37
N VAL A 369 4.07 -26.24 22.18
CA VAL A 369 2.80 -25.56 21.87
C VAL A 369 2.45 -24.58 23.00
N LYS A 370 1.65 -23.57 22.70
CA LYS A 370 1.19 -22.56 23.66
C LYS A 370 -0.32 -22.38 23.53
N ASP A 371 -0.98 -22.09 24.65
CA ASP A 371 -2.44 -21.85 24.72
C ASP A 371 -3.24 -23.06 24.19
N VAL A 372 -2.72 -24.27 24.41
CA VAL A 372 -3.38 -25.55 24.09
C VAL A 372 -3.77 -26.23 25.39
N ARG A 373 -5.07 -26.38 25.63
CA ARG A 373 -5.61 -26.93 26.85
C ARG A 373 -6.74 -27.90 26.53
N THR A 374 -6.81 -29.01 27.27
CA THR A 374 -7.92 -29.96 27.19
C THR A 374 -9.18 -29.36 27.80
N THR A 375 -10.34 -29.82 27.35
CA THR A 375 -11.63 -29.51 27.98
C THR A 375 -11.72 -30.10 29.39
N GLU A 376 -12.78 -29.73 30.12
CA GLU A 376 -13.07 -30.26 31.47
C GLU A 376 -13.20 -31.81 31.49
N ASP A 377 -13.73 -32.40 30.42
CA ASP A 377 -13.88 -33.85 30.27
C ASP A 377 -12.62 -34.57 29.73
N GLY A 378 -11.53 -33.83 29.51
CA GLY A 378 -10.27 -34.40 29.05
C GLY A 378 -10.28 -34.78 27.57
N SER A 379 -11.00 -34.01 26.76
CA SER A 379 -10.94 -34.08 25.29
C SER A 379 -10.08 -32.95 24.71
N LEU A 380 -9.58 -33.18 23.49
CA LEU A 380 -8.77 -32.21 22.75
C LEU A 380 -9.04 -32.38 21.26
N HIS A 381 -9.48 -31.32 20.59
CA HIS A 381 -9.61 -31.27 19.13
C HIS A 381 -8.43 -30.52 18.54
N THR A 382 -7.47 -31.27 18.00
CA THR A 382 -6.17 -30.76 17.59
C THR A 382 -5.68 -31.38 16.27
N PRO A 383 -4.86 -30.68 15.49
CA PRO A 383 -4.10 -31.23 14.38
C PRO A 383 -3.19 -32.37 14.81
N LEU A 384 -3.29 -33.54 14.16
CA LEU A 384 -2.39 -34.69 14.33
C LEU A 384 -2.06 -35.33 12.98
N THR A 385 -0.95 -36.07 12.93
CA THR A 385 -0.48 -36.76 11.72
C THR A 385 -1.14 -38.13 11.56
N TYR A 386 -1.14 -38.68 10.35
CA TYR A 386 -1.59 -40.05 10.06
C TYR A 386 -0.61 -41.15 10.51
N SER A 387 -0.01 -41.01 11.70
CA SER A 387 0.94 -41.95 12.31
C SER A 387 0.69 -42.07 13.83
N SER A 388 1.62 -42.67 14.57
CA SER A 388 1.66 -42.49 16.02
C SER A 388 1.91 -41.04 16.38
N ASN A 389 1.33 -40.54 17.47
CA ASN A 389 1.46 -39.18 17.96
C ASN A 389 1.72 -39.18 19.47
N LEU A 390 2.49 -38.22 19.96
CA LEU A 390 2.84 -38.05 21.38
C LEU A 390 2.34 -36.70 21.89
N ILE A 391 1.58 -36.72 22.99
CA ILE A 391 1.09 -35.54 23.70
C ILE A 391 1.79 -35.47 25.06
N GLU A 392 2.51 -34.38 25.32
CA GLU A 392 3.23 -34.12 26.58
C GLU A 392 2.59 -32.95 27.30
N PHE A 393 2.19 -33.14 28.56
CA PHE A 393 1.63 -32.09 29.42
C PHE A 393 2.72 -31.34 30.19
N THR A 394 2.38 -30.16 30.71
CA THR A 394 3.30 -29.31 31.48
C THR A 394 3.83 -29.96 32.76
N ASP A 395 3.13 -30.96 33.30
CA ASP A 395 3.59 -31.76 34.44
C ASP A 395 4.55 -32.91 34.05
N GLY A 396 4.83 -33.07 32.75
CA GLY A 396 5.69 -34.11 32.18
C GLY A 396 4.97 -35.43 31.87
N THR A 397 3.66 -35.53 32.12
CA THR A 397 2.88 -36.72 31.76
C THR A 397 2.75 -36.80 30.24
N MET A 398 2.91 -38.01 29.70
CA MET A 398 2.84 -38.28 28.26
C MET A 398 1.71 -39.23 27.93
N TYR A 399 1.11 -39.06 26.75
CA TYR A 399 0.10 -39.93 26.17
C TYR A 399 0.43 -40.18 24.71
N LYS A 400 0.27 -41.43 24.25
CA LYS A 400 0.47 -41.81 22.86
C LYS A 400 -0.85 -42.19 22.21
N TYR A 401 -1.02 -41.77 20.96
CA TYR A 401 -2.17 -42.11 20.12
C TYR A 401 -1.69 -42.65 18.79
N ASP A 402 -2.26 -43.77 18.34
CA ASP A 402 -1.96 -44.38 17.07
C ASP A 402 -3.09 -44.12 16.07
N TYR A 403 -2.71 -43.65 14.87
CA TYR A 403 -3.64 -43.53 13.76
C TYR A 403 -4.16 -44.91 13.32
N SER A 404 -5.47 -45.00 13.11
CA SER A 404 -6.09 -46.13 12.43
C SER A 404 -7.29 -45.68 11.61
N LYS A 405 -7.77 -46.56 10.72
CA LYS A 405 -9.08 -46.40 10.09
C LYS A 405 -10.06 -47.33 10.76
N ASP A 406 -11.22 -46.81 11.10
CA ASP A 406 -12.33 -47.62 11.60
C ASP A 406 -12.75 -48.64 10.53
N GLU A 407 -12.78 -49.92 10.90
CA GLU A 407 -13.00 -51.01 9.93
C GLU A 407 -14.43 -51.04 9.37
N GLU A 408 -15.42 -50.51 10.10
CA GLU A 408 -16.84 -50.53 9.71
C GLU A 408 -17.23 -49.31 8.86
N THR A 409 -16.75 -48.12 9.24
CA THR A 409 -17.12 -46.84 8.64
C THR A 409 -16.06 -46.30 7.68
N GLY A 410 -14.82 -46.79 7.78
CA GLY A 410 -13.67 -46.27 7.05
C GLY A 410 -13.20 -44.89 7.52
N ALA A 411 -13.73 -44.38 8.65
CA ALA A 411 -13.39 -43.07 9.20
C ALA A 411 -11.97 -43.07 9.79
N ASP A 412 -11.27 -41.96 9.62
CA ASP A 412 -9.97 -41.73 10.25
C ASP A 412 -10.15 -41.51 11.76
N GLN A 413 -9.37 -42.21 12.59
CA GLN A 413 -9.45 -42.09 14.06
C GLN A 413 -8.07 -42.18 14.74
N MET A 414 -8.02 -41.71 15.98
CA MET A 414 -6.86 -41.78 16.87
C MET A 414 -7.17 -42.68 18.05
N VAL A 415 -6.40 -43.77 18.20
CA VAL A 415 -6.61 -44.75 19.27
C VAL A 415 -5.55 -44.55 20.34
N LYS A 416 -5.98 -44.36 21.58
CA LYS A 416 -5.06 -44.19 22.71
C LYS A 416 -4.30 -45.49 22.99
N ASP A 417 -2.98 -45.39 23.11
CA ASP A 417 -2.13 -46.49 23.54
C ASP A 417 -2.15 -46.59 25.08
N GLU A 418 -2.68 -47.69 25.61
CA GLU A 418 -2.77 -47.95 27.06
C GLU A 418 -1.52 -48.69 27.59
N THR A 419 -0.50 -48.89 26.75
CA THR A 419 0.77 -49.53 27.15
C THR A 419 1.54 -48.63 28.12
N THR A 420 1.99 -49.21 29.24
CA THR A 420 2.81 -48.52 30.23
C THR A 420 4.09 -49.31 30.51
N PRO A 421 5.29 -48.71 30.36
CA PRO A 421 5.56 -47.33 29.93
C PRO A 421 5.28 -47.12 28.44
N ILE A 422 4.95 -45.88 28.07
CA ILE A 422 4.81 -45.48 26.67
C ILE A 422 6.19 -45.57 25.99
N SER A 423 6.21 -46.17 24.79
CA SER A 423 7.44 -46.26 24.00
C SER A 423 7.69 -44.95 23.25
N THR A 424 8.86 -44.36 23.47
CA THR A 424 9.30 -43.08 22.88
C THR A 424 10.75 -43.17 22.44
N HIS A 425 11.12 -42.41 21.41
CA HIS A 425 12.49 -42.33 20.91
C HIS A 425 12.96 -40.88 20.81
N GLN A 426 14.27 -40.67 20.94
CA GLN A 426 14.91 -39.39 20.70
C GLN A 426 15.35 -39.29 19.24
N VAL A 427 14.89 -38.23 18.57
CA VAL A 427 15.34 -37.87 17.23
C VAL A 427 16.19 -36.62 17.34
N THR A 428 17.46 -36.72 16.93
CA THR A 428 18.37 -35.59 16.85
C THR A 428 18.35 -34.99 15.45
N LEU A 429 17.85 -33.77 15.33
CA LEU A 429 17.87 -32.97 14.12
C LEU A 429 19.21 -32.21 14.05
N ASN A 430 20.08 -32.60 13.12
CA ASN A 430 21.41 -32.03 12.94
C ASN A 430 21.45 -31.05 11.76
N PHE A 431 21.40 -29.76 12.07
CA PHE A 431 21.44 -28.63 11.15
C PHE A 431 22.89 -28.34 10.77
N THR A 432 23.34 -29.00 9.71
CA THR A 432 24.77 -29.04 9.35
C THR A 432 25.31 -27.69 8.88
N GLU A 433 24.51 -26.88 8.20
CA GLU A 433 24.89 -25.55 7.72
C GLU A 433 24.94 -24.53 8.87
N GLU A 434 24.02 -24.64 9.83
CA GLU A 434 23.92 -23.77 11.00
C GLU A 434 24.84 -24.19 12.15
N ASN A 435 25.48 -25.37 12.07
CA ASN A 435 26.25 -25.99 13.16
C ASN A 435 25.45 -26.12 14.47
N THR A 436 24.16 -26.48 14.38
CA THR A 436 23.29 -26.67 15.54
C THR A 436 22.63 -28.05 15.54
N LYS A 437 22.26 -28.54 16.73
CA LYS A 437 21.49 -29.78 16.89
C LYS A 437 20.30 -29.53 17.80
N LYS A 438 19.16 -30.14 17.46
CA LYS A 438 17.93 -30.11 18.27
C LYS A 438 17.46 -31.54 18.51
N ALA A 439 17.32 -31.92 19.77
CA ALA A 439 16.70 -33.20 20.12
C ALA A 439 15.20 -33.02 20.32
N VAL A 440 14.40 -33.91 19.74
CA VAL A 440 12.96 -34.00 19.93
C VAL A 440 12.59 -35.42 20.35
N THR A 441 11.62 -35.53 21.26
CA THR A 441 11.08 -36.81 21.72
C THR A 441 9.79 -37.09 20.98
N VAL A 442 9.70 -38.25 20.33
CA VAL A 442 8.53 -38.67 19.54
C VAL A 442 8.07 -40.05 19.97
N ALA A 443 6.83 -40.41 19.63
CA ALA A 443 6.30 -41.74 19.88
C ALA A 443 7.01 -42.80 19.01
N ASP A 444 7.15 -44.02 19.53
CA ASP A 444 7.40 -45.19 18.68
C ASP A 444 6.30 -45.33 17.63
N GLY A 445 6.69 -45.45 16.36
CA GLY A 445 5.78 -45.44 15.21
C GLY A 445 5.48 -44.05 14.62
N PHE A 446 6.09 -42.97 15.15
CA PHE A 446 5.97 -41.63 14.56
C PHE A 446 6.61 -41.61 13.16
N ALA A 447 5.90 -41.05 12.17
CA ALA A 447 6.42 -40.88 10.83
C ALA A 447 7.04 -39.49 10.64
N ILE A 448 8.12 -39.41 9.89
CA ILE A 448 8.76 -38.19 9.41
C ILE A 448 8.83 -38.28 7.89
N GLN A 449 8.41 -37.24 7.16
CA GLN A 449 8.54 -37.21 5.70
C GLN A 449 9.94 -36.76 5.27
N ASN A 450 10.13 -36.37 4.02
CA ASN A 450 11.42 -35.96 3.48
C ASN A 450 11.78 -34.49 3.75
N THR A 451 10.91 -33.69 4.40
CA THR A 451 11.14 -32.25 4.63
C THR A 451 10.94 -31.81 6.08
N TYR A 452 11.70 -30.80 6.50
CA TYR A 452 11.53 -30.11 7.78
C TYR A 452 11.29 -28.61 7.55
N TYR A 453 10.47 -27.99 8.39
CA TYR A 453 10.27 -26.54 8.40
C TYR A 453 10.50 -25.97 9.81
N ASP A 454 11.52 -25.13 9.99
CA ASP A 454 11.88 -24.58 11.31
C ASP A 454 11.07 -23.33 11.71
N GLY A 455 10.16 -22.86 10.84
CA GLY A 455 9.44 -21.59 10.99
C GLY A 455 9.90 -20.49 10.02
N GLU A 456 11.05 -20.70 9.36
CA GLU A 456 11.65 -19.74 8.43
C GLU A 456 12.19 -20.44 7.16
N ASN A 457 12.89 -21.56 7.33
CA ASN A 457 13.61 -22.28 6.30
C ASN A 457 13.06 -23.70 6.12
N ARG A 458 13.18 -24.20 4.88
CA ARG A 458 12.89 -25.60 4.55
C ARG A 458 14.18 -26.39 4.48
N TYR A 459 14.14 -27.63 4.95
CA TYR A 459 15.25 -28.56 4.91
C TYR A 459 14.79 -29.91 4.36
N GLU A 460 15.75 -30.69 3.87
CA GLU A 460 15.58 -32.09 3.52
C GLU A 460 16.38 -32.98 4.47
N TYR A 461 15.84 -34.15 4.81
CA TYR A 461 16.50 -35.10 5.70
C TYR A 461 17.42 -36.05 4.93
N TYR A 462 18.61 -36.26 5.49
CA TYR A 462 19.60 -37.20 5.00
C TYR A 462 20.00 -38.17 6.11
N ASN A 463 20.30 -39.41 5.74
CA ASN A 463 20.89 -40.39 6.63
C ASN A 463 22.39 -40.11 6.85
N ASN A 464 23.02 -40.85 7.77
CA ASN A 464 24.46 -40.76 8.03
C ASN A 464 25.34 -41.18 6.83
N ALA A 465 24.77 -41.88 5.84
CA ALA A 465 25.41 -42.19 4.56
C ALA A 465 25.22 -41.07 3.51
N ASN A 466 24.60 -39.94 3.90
CA ASN A 466 24.32 -38.77 3.07
C ASN A 466 23.32 -39.03 1.92
N GLU A 467 22.45 -40.02 2.09
CA GLU A 467 21.35 -40.35 1.18
C GLU A 467 20.06 -39.66 1.66
N LEU A 468 19.26 -39.15 0.73
CA LEU A 468 17.99 -38.47 1.02
C LEU A 468 16.98 -39.51 1.56
N TYR A 469 16.34 -39.20 2.69
CA TYR A 469 15.21 -40.00 3.19
C TYR A 469 13.95 -39.73 2.36
N ASP A 470 13.26 -40.78 1.94
CA ASP A 470 11.93 -40.73 1.31
C ASP A 470 10.87 -41.25 2.30
N GLY A 471 10.80 -40.58 3.46
CA GLY A 471 9.97 -40.98 4.60
C GLY A 471 10.65 -41.99 5.53
N LEU A 472 10.47 -41.80 6.84
CA LEU A 472 11.01 -42.65 7.90
C LEU A 472 9.98 -42.83 9.01
N THR A 473 9.78 -44.07 9.46
CA THR A 473 9.03 -44.37 10.69
C THR A 473 10.01 -44.66 11.82
N ILE A 474 9.85 -43.97 12.94
CA ILE A 474 10.79 -44.02 14.07
C ILE A 474 10.47 -45.21 14.98
N HIS A 475 11.43 -46.14 15.10
CA HIS A 475 11.37 -47.30 16.01
C HIS A 475 12.61 -47.45 16.90
N GLU A 476 13.57 -46.56 16.75
CA GLU A 476 14.78 -46.43 17.58
C GLU A 476 15.23 -44.97 17.61
N ASP A 477 16.20 -44.65 18.47
CA ASP A 477 16.81 -43.32 18.51
C ASP A 477 17.53 -43.04 17.19
N GLU A 478 17.26 -41.86 16.59
CA GLU A 478 17.75 -41.51 15.26
C GLU A 478 18.51 -40.18 15.26
N GLU A 479 19.51 -40.05 14.38
CA GLU A 479 20.12 -38.75 14.05
C GLU A 479 19.90 -38.45 12.57
N LEU A 480 19.12 -37.40 12.28
CA LEU A 480 18.82 -36.95 10.94
C LEU A 480 19.70 -35.75 10.59
N ILE A 481 20.36 -35.81 9.43
CA ILE A 481 21.13 -34.69 8.89
C ILE A 481 20.18 -33.81 8.09
N LEU A 482 20.07 -32.53 8.45
CA LEU A 482 19.26 -31.55 7.74
C LEU A 482 20.17 -30.71 6.85
N LYS A 483 19.77 -30.59 5.59
CA LYS A 483 20.38 -29.65 4.64
C LYS A 483 19.32 -28.70 4.13
N LYS A 484 19.70 -27.43 3.99
CA LYS A 484 18.76 -26.37 3.62
C LYS A 484 18.30 -26.57 2.18
N LYS A 485 17.00 -26.65 1.98
CA LYS A 485 16.38 -26.71 0.66
C LYS A 485 16.15 -25.29 0.18
N GLN A 486 17.08 -24.81 -0.64
CA GLN A 486 16.93 -23.52 -1.32
C GLN A 486 15.84 -23.64 -2.41
N PRO A 487 14.98 -22.62 -2.59
CA PRO A 487 14.08 -22.56 -3.72
C PRO A 487 14.84 -22.64 -5.04
N THR A 488 14.29 -23.35 -6.02
CA THR A 488 14.83 -23.37 -7.38
C THR A 488 14.38 -22.10 -8.08
N VAL A 489 15.30 -21.15 -8.21
CA VAL A 489 15.03 -19.87 -8.87
C VAL A 489 15.87 -19.72 -10.13
N THR A 490 15.25 -19.17 -11.16
CA THR A 490 15.95 -18.73 -12.36
C THR A 490 15.79 -17.22 -12.55
N LEU A 491 16.89 -16.56 -12.89
CA LEU A 491 16.91 -15.17 -13.36
C LEU A 491 17.31 -15.20 -14.83
N ASP A 492 16.43 -14.76 -15.73
CA ASP A 492 16.66 -14.75 -17.18
C ASP A 492 17.09 -16.14 -17.71
N GLY A 493 16.46 -17.20 -17.19
CA GLY A 493 16.73 -18.59 -17.55
C GLY A 493 18.02 -19.19 -16.95
N LYS A 494 18.77 -18.44 -16.13
CA LYS A 494 19.95 -18.94 -15.42
C LYS A 494 19.61 -19.23 -13.96
N GLN A 495 20.10 -20.35 -13.43
CA GLN A 495 19.90 -20.69 -12.02
C GLN A 495 20.52 -19.60 -11.13
N PHE A 496 19.76 -19.19 -10.12
CA PHE A 496 20.16 -18.19 -9.14
C PHE A 496 20.08 -18.79 -7.74
N THR A 497 21.07 -18.45 -6.90
CA THR A 497 21.13 -18.86 -5.50
C THR A 497 21.27 -17.61 -4.63
N GLY A 498 20.21 -17.28 -3.91
CA GLY A 498 20.15 -16.13 -3.01
C GLY A 498 18.83 -16.14 -2.25
N ALA A 499 18.82 -15.54 -1.06
CA ALA A 499 17.61 -15.44 -0.24
C ALA A 499 16.68 -14.30 -0.68
N VAL A 500 17.20 -13.33 -1.43
CA VAL A 500 16.48 -12.14 -1.91
C VAL A 500 16.86 -11.86 -3.36
N LEU A 501 16.01 -11.11 -4.07
CA LEU A 501 16.31 -10.67 -5.44
C LEU A 501 17.50 -9.69 -5.47
N PRO A 502 18.39 -9.79 -6.48
CA PRO A 502 19.57 -8.93 -6.55
C PRO A 502 19.25 -7.44 -6.69
N GLU A 503 20.24 -6.61 -6.32
CA GLU A 503 20.19 -5.18 -6.54
C GLU A 503 20.36 -4.79 -8.01
N GLY A 504 19.83 -3.61 -8.37
CA GLY A 504 20.16 -2.91 -9.61
C GLY A 504 19.06 -2.88 -10.68
N THR A 505 18.00 -3.68 -10.57
CA THR A 505 16.89 -3.69 -11.54
C THR A 505 15.61 -4.26 -10.95
N LEU A 506 14.46 -3.84 -11.47
CA LEU A 506 13.20 -4.52 -11.26
C LEU A 506 13.20 -5.89 -11.96
N TYR A 507 12.37 -6.78 -11.43
CA TYR A 507 12.11 -8.11 -11.96
C TYR A 507 10.62 -8.30 -12.21
N TYR A 508 10.27 -9.26 -13.06
CA TYR A 508 8.90 -9.69 -13.22
C TYR A 508 8.81 -11.20 -13.35
N TYR A 509 7.66 -11.74 -12.98
CA TYR A 509 7.34 -13.15 -13.15
C TYR A 509 5.90 -13.30 -13.62
N TYR A 510 5.61 -14.46 -14.19
CA TYR A 510 4.30 -14.75 -14.76
C TYR A 510 3.43 -15.51 -13.75
N TYR A 511 2.23 -15.02 -13.50
CA TYR A 511 1.28 -15.67 -12.59
C TYR A 511 0.13 -16.31 -13.38
N TYR A 512 -0.01 -17.64 -13.26
CA TYR A 512 -1.09 -18.39 -13.92
C TYR A 512 -2.37 -18.30 -13.08
N THR A 513 -3.34 -17.50 -13.51
CA THR A 513 -4.70 -17.60 -12.98
C THR A 513 -5.48 -18.67 -13.76
N LYS A 514 -6.38 -19.40 -13.08
CA LYS A 514 -7.29 -20.36 -13.73
C LYS A 514 -8.31 -19.67 -14.65
N GLU A 515 -8.40 -18.34 -14.63
CA GLU A 515 -9.38 -17.50 -15.32
C GLU A 515 -8.72 -16.55 -16.34
N SER A 516 -8.22 -17.12 -17.44
CA SER A 516 -8.01 -16.53 -18.79
C SER A 516 -7.41 -15.12 -18.98
N SER A 517 -6.91 -14.46 -17.94
CA SER A 517 -6.29 -13.13 -18.03
C SER A 517 -4.92 -13.18 -17.38
N ASN A 518 -3.92 -13.21 -18.25
CA ASN A 518 -2.53 -13.46 -17.93
C ASN A 518 -1.82 -12.15 -17.63
N TYR A 519 -1.40 -11.94 -16.37
CA TYR A 519 -0.70 -10.72 -15.93
C TYR A 519 0.73 -11.03 -15.48
N TYR A 520 1.59 -10.03 -15.63
CA TYR A 520 2.93 -10.04 -15.01
C TYR A 520 2.88 -9.34 -13.65
N TRP A 521 3.48 -9.97 -12.66
CA TRP A 521 3.72 -9.38 -11.35
C TRP A 521 5.13 -8.81 -11.30
N ILE A 522 5.30 -7.71 -10.58
CA ILE A 522 6.58 -7.03 -10.44
C ILE A 522 7.19 -7.37 -9.09
N ALA A 523 8.49 -7.66 -9.09
CA ALA A 523 9.28 -7.87 -7.89
C ALA A 523 10.44 -6.89 -7.87
N TYR A 524 10.77 -6.40 -6.69
CA TYR A 524 11.78 -5.37 -6.47
C TYR A 524 13.08 -6.02 -5.97
N PRO A 525 14.22 -5.37 -6.19
CA PRO A 525 15.44 -5.69 -5.46
C PRO A 525 15.21 -5.83 -3.96
N GLY A 526 15.82 -6.85 -3.35
CA GLY A 526 15.67 -7.13 -1.93
C GLY A 526 14.38 -7.85 -1.54
N ASP A 527 13.39 -8.00 -2.44
CA ASP A 527 12.21 -8.80 -2.15
C ASP A 527 12.65 -10.26 -1.84
N PRO A 528 12.09 -10.89 -0.77
CA PRO A 528 12.48 -12.22 -0.35
C PRO A 528 12.02 -13.28 -1.36
N ILE A 529 12.90 -14.22 -1.65
CA ILE A 529 12.61 -15.36 -2.51
C ILE A 529 12.08 -16.49 -1.64
N ARG A 530 10.78 -16.78 -1.77
CA ARG A 530 10.08 -17.73 -0.89
C ARG A 530 9.76 -19.05 -1.55
N GLU A 531 9.75 -19.08 -2.88
CA GLU A 531 9.30 -20.24 -3.65
C GLU A 531 10.05 -20.37 -4.97
N ASN A 532 9.76 -21.46 -5.68
CA ASN A 532 10.33 -21.70 -6.99
C ASN A 532 9.70 -20.72 -7.97
N THR A 533 10.50 -19.81 -8.52
CA THR A 533 10.01 -18.78 -9.43
C THR A 533 10.99 -18.56 -10.56
N GLU A 534 10.45 -18.38 -11.77
CA GLU A 534 11.21 -17.89 -12.93
C GLU A 534 11.02 -16.38 -13.04
N TYR A 535 12.03 -15.63 -12.63
CA TYR A 535 12.03 -14.19 -12.80
C TYR A 535 12.77 -13.81 -14.08
N LYS A 536 12.33 -12.70 -14.66
CA LYS A 536 12.99 -12.02 -15.76
C LYS A 536 13.32 -10.60 -15.36
N THR A 537 14.45 -10.11 -15.84
CA THR A 537 14.87 -8.73 -15.63
C THR A 537 13.95 -7.78 -16.39
N LEU A 538 13.49 -6.72 -15.72
CA LEU A 538 12.74 -5.62 -16.31
C LEU A 538 13.63 -4.40 -16.48
N SER A 539 13.77 -3.89 -17.71
CA SER A 539 14.52 -2.66 -17.97
C SER A 539 14.01 -1.52 -17.09
N SER A 540 14.86 -1.05 -16.17
CA SER A 540 14.45 -0.10 -15.14
C SER A 540 15.65 0.70 -14.63
N GLU A 541 15.35 1.83 -13.98
CA GLU A 541 16.36 2.65 -13.30
C GLU A 541 15.79 3.28 -12.04
N GLN A 542 16.66 3.60 -11.09
CA GLN A 542 16.27 4.29 -9.86
C GLN A 542 16.58 5.79 -9.98
N LYS A 543 15.58 6.63 -9.68
CA LYS A 543 15.68 8.09 -9.62
C LYS A 543 15.00 8.57 -8.34
N ASP A 544 15.70 9.39 -7.54
CA ASP A 544 15.19 9.95 -6.29
C ASP A 544 14.59 8.89 -5.34
N GLY A 545 15.22 7.71 -5.26
CA GLY A 545 14.77 6.59 -4.43
C GLY A 545 13.59 5.78 -5.02
N LYS A 546 13.01 6.19 -6.15
CA LYS A 546 11.90 5.49 -6.82
C LYS A 546 12.39 4.71 -8.04
N TRP A 547 11.82 3.54 -8.28
CA TRP A 547 12.07 2.74 -9.47
C TRP A 547 11.18 3.15 -10.64
N PHE A 548 11.80 3.34 -11.80
CA PHE A 548 11.14 3.66 -13.06
C PHE A 548 11.33 2.50 -14.03
N VAL A 549 10.24 2.02 -14.64
CA VAL A 549 10.33 1.13 -15.81
C VAL A 549 10.70 1.96 -17.02
N LYS A 550 11.74 1.52 -17.74
CA LYS A 550 12.22 2.20 -18.95
C LYS A 550 11.44 1.71 -20.15
N ILE A 551 10.94 2.64 -20.96
CA ILE A 551 10.25 2.36 -22.21
C ILE A 551 11.10 2.94 -23.35
N GLN A 552 11.64 2.06 -24.18
CA GLN A 552 12.51 2.40 -25.31
C GLN A 552 11.86 2.07 -26.66
N SER A 553 10.82 1.25 -26.66
CA SER A 553 10.10 0.87 -27.88
C SER A 553 8.61 0.70 -27.63
N LYS A 554 7.88 0.50 -28.72
CA LYS A 554 6.46 0.14 -28.69
C LYS A 554 6.21 -1.16 -27.93
N GLU A 555 7.08 -2.17 -28.08
CA GLU A 555 6.95 -3.46 -27.39
C GLU A 555 7.10 -3.32 -25.86
N ASP A 556 7.98 -2.43 -25.39
CA ASP A 556 8.09 -2.13 -23.96
C ASP A 556 6.80 -1.52 -23.42
N LEU A 557 6.18 -0.61 -24.20
CA LEU A 557 4.92 0.03 -23.84
C LEU A 557 3.78 -1.00 -23.78
N GLU A 558 3.68 -1.88 -24.79
CA GLU A 558 2.72 -2.98 -24.81
C GLU A 558 2.93 -3.94 -23.63
N PHE A 559 4.18 -4.27 -23.29
CA PHE A 559 4.48 -5.08 -22.13
C PHE A 559 3.99 -4.41 -20.83
N PHE A 560 4.22 -3.10 -20.68
CA PHE A 560 3.78 -2.35 -19.51
C PHE A 560 2.25 -2.44 -19.31
N THR A 561 1.46 -2.40 -20.40
CA THR A 561 -0.01 -2.56 -20.31
C THR A 561 -0.44 -3.91 -19.73
N ARG A 562 0.41 -4.94 -19.80
CA ARG A 562 0.13 -6.31 -19.32
C ARG A 562 0.58 -6.57 -17.89
N ILE A 563 1.18 -5.59 -17.23
CA ILE A 563 1.47 -5.66 -15.80
C ILE A 563 0.17 -5.71 -15.00
N SER A 564 0.18 -6.44 -13.89
CA SER A 564 -0.94 -6.62 -12.95
C SER A 564 -1.57 -5.27 -12.56
N TYR A 565 -2.90 -5.25 -12.46
CA TYR A 565 -3.65 -4.09 -11.95
C TYR A 565 -3.33 -3.76 -10.48
N VAL A 566 -2.66 -4.66 -9.76
CA VAL A 566 -2.22 -4.42 -8.38
C VAL A 566 -0.94 -3.58 -8.34
N ASP A 567 0.06 -3.95 -9.14
CA ASP A 567 1.35 -3.24 -9.15
C ASP A 567 1.27 -1.93 -9.94
N LYS A 568 0.64 -1.96 -11.12
CA LYS A 568 0.64 -0.87 -12.11
C LYS A 568 0.24 0.50 -11.54
N PRO A 569 -0.79 0.65 -10.68
CA PRO A 569 -1.15 1.94 -10.05
C PRO A 569 0.02 2.67 -9.37
N CYS A 570 0.95 1.93 -8.77
CA CYS A 570 2.03 2.48 -7.96
C CYS A 570 3.37 2.58 -8.71
N MET A 571 3.43 2.11 -9.95
CA MET A 571 4.67 2.10 -10.74
C MET A 571 4.97 3.47 -11.33
N SER A 572 6.27 3.75 -11.46
CA SER A 572 6.76 4.90 -12.22
C SER A 572 7.28 4.45 -13.58
N LEU A 573 7.13 5.30 -14.60
CA LEU A 573 7.48 5.03 -15.99
C LEU A 573 8.39 6.14 -16.50
N LEU A 574 9.43 5.74 -17.23
CA LEU A 574 10.36 6.65 -17.91
C LEU A 574 10.43 6.34 -19.40
N LEU A 575 10.05 7.29 -20.25
CA LEU A 575 10.35 7.20 -21.67
C LEU A 575 11.83 7.48 -21.91
N CYS A 576 12.44 6.72 -22.81
CA CYS A 576 13.86 6.82 -23.18
C CYS A 576 14.07 7.02 -24.68
N ALA A 577 12.98 7.06 -25.44
CA ALA A 577 12.94 7.30 -26.87
C ALA A 577 11.55 7.82 -27.25
N ASP A 578 11.46 8.48 -28.40
CA ASP A 578 10.18 8.77 -29.03
C ASP A 578 9.54 7.47 -29.51
N ILE A 579 8.22 7.34 -29.32
CA ILE A 579 7.46 6.13 -29.63
C ILE A 579 6.39 6.44 -30.68
N ASP A 580 6.53 5.86 -31.86
CA ASP A 580 5.52 5.95 -32.93
C ASP A 580 4.66 4.68 -32.94
N LEU A 581 3.34 4.83 -32.78
CA LEU A 581 2.41 3.70 -32.65
C LEU A 581 1.70 3.31 -33.95
N SER A 582 1.81 4.11 -35.02
CA SER A 582 1.06 3.98 -36.28
C SER A 582 -0.49 4.07 -36.14
N GLU A 583 -1.13 4.84 -37.02
CA GLU A 583 -2.57 5.22 -36.92
C GLU A 583 -3.56 4.04 -36.96
N ASP A 584 -3.13 2.88 -37.47
CA ASP A 584 -3.97 1.70 -37.68
C ASP A 584 -4.13 0.82 -36.42
N GLU A 585 -3.36 1.08 -35.36
CA GLU A 585 -3.37 0.27 -34.16
C GLU A 585 -4.23 0.89 -33.05
N ILE A 586 -5.23 0.13 -32.59
CA ILE A 586 -6.02 0.50 -31.42
C ILE A 586 -5.16 0.21 -30.19
N SER A 587 -4.67 1.26 -29.55
CA SER A 587 -3.92 1.15 -28.30
C SER A 587 -4.87 1.12 -27.11
N TYR A 588 -4.60 0.21 -26.16
CA TYR A 588 -5.21 0.28 -24.82
C TYR A 588 -4.52 1.37 -24.01
N PRO A 589 -5.23 2.05 -23.08
CA PRO A 589 -4.58 3.03 -22.23
C PRO A 589 -3.40 2.43 -21.48
N ILE A 590 -2.31 3.18 -21.36
CA ILE A 590 -1.02 2.68 -20.86
C ILE A 590 -1.16 2.13 -19.42
N TYR A 591 -1.88 2.86 -18.56
CA TYR A 591 -2.22 2.44 -17.20
C TYR A 591 -3.59 1.73 -17.10
N GLY A 592 -4.30 1.54 -18.20
CA GLY A 592 -5.68 1.03 -18.19
C GLY A 592 -6.62 1.91 -17.37
N SER A 593 -7.67 1.31 -16.79
CA SER A 593 -8.60 2.00 -15.87
C SER A 593 -8.03 2.31 -14.49
N SER A 594 -6.72 2.13 -14.29
CA SER A 594 -6.05 2.32 -13.01
C SER A 594 -5.97 3.80 -12.61
N ARG A 595 -5.95 4.04 -11.30
CA ARG A 595 -5.51 5.31 -10.69
C ARG A 595 -3.99 5.32 -10.66
N CYS A 596 -3.33 6.32 -11.26
CA CYS A 596 -1.87 6.42 -11.24
C CYS A 596 -1.41 7.24 -10.03
N TYR A 597 -0.60 6.66 -9.15
CA TYR A 597 0.03 7.32 -8.01
C TYR A 597 1.54 7.52 -8.19
N GLY A 598 2.14 6.83 -9.18
CA GLY A 598 3.56 6.93 -9.51
C GLY A 598 3.92 8.18 -10.32
N THR A 599 5.15 8.22 -10.80
CA THR A 599 5.63 9.28 -11.70
C THR A 599 5.73 8.76 -13.13
N ILE A 600 5.05 9.42 -14.07
CA ILE A 600 5.19 9.21 -15.51
C ILE A 600 6.09 10.34 -16.04
N ASP A 601 7.33 10.02 -16.35
CA ASP A 601 8.31 10.97 -16.89
C ASP A 601 8.56 10.66 -18.36
N GLY A 602 8.11 11.54 -19.25
CA GLY A 602 8.41 11.43 -20.68
C GLY A 602 9.85 11.80 -21.01
N ASN A 603 10.60 12.42 -20.09
CA ASN A 603 12.00 12.80 -20.31
C ASN A 603 12.23 13.59 -21.62
N GLY A 604 11.25 14.40 -22.03
CA GLY A 604 11.26 15.19 -23.26
C GLY A 604 10.86 14.41 -24.52
N HIS A 605 10.47 13.14 -24.40
CA HIS A 605 10.10 12.28 -25.52
C HIS A 605 8.63 12.39 -25.91
N THR A 606 8.37 12.07 -27.17
CA THR A 606 7.06 12.14 -27.81
C THR A 606 6.48 10.74 -28.03
N ILE A 607 5.18 10.57 -27.77
CA ILE A 607 4.39 9.44 -28.29
C ILE A 607 3.49 9.96 -29.42
N SER A 608 3.56 9.33 -30.59
CA SER A 608 2.89 9.82 -31.79
C SER A 608 2.04 8.80 -32.55
N ASN A 609 1.11 9.34 -33.35
CA ASN A 609 0.30 8.63 -34.35
C ASN A 609 -0.46 7.44 -33.78
N ALA A 610 -1.27 7.66 -32.75
CA ALA A 610 -2.04 6.60 -32.08
C ALA A 610 -3.54 6.81 -32.22
N ALA A 611 -4.28 5.71 -32.32
CA ALA A 611 -5.74 5.69 -32.21
C ALA A 611 -6.18 4.97 -30.93
N VAL A 612 -7.05 5.60 -30.14
CA VAL A 612 -7.42 5.12 -28.80
C VAL A 612 -8.94 4.99 -28.70
N GLN A 613 -9.45 3.80 -28.40
CA GLN A 613 -10.89 3.58 -28.19
C GLN A 613 -11.30 3.80 -26.72
N GLN A 614 -10.86 4.91 -26.12
CA GLN A 614 -11.11 5.28 -24.72
C GLN A 614 -11.12 6.80 -24.57
N PHE A 615 -11.61 7.29 -23.42
CA PHE A 615 -11.64 8.71 -23.06
C PHE A 615 -10.31 9.25 -22.50
N TYR A 616 -9.24 8.47 -22.57
CA TYR A 616 -7.91 8.83 -22.11
C TYR A 616 -6.87 7.89 -22.73
N PHE A 617 -5.61 8.33 -22.81
CA PHE A 617 -4.52 7.52 -23.36
C PHE A 617 -3.55 7.00 -22.29
N LEU A 618 -3.23 7.79 -21.26
CA LEU A 618 -2.36 7.30 -20.18
C LEU A 618 -3.15 6.60 -19.06
N THR A 619 -3.92 7.34 -18.27
CA THR A 619 -4.55 6.83 -17.03
C THR A 619 -5.96 7.39 -16.86
N LYS A 620 -6.85 6.68 -16.15
CA LYS A 620 -8.18 7.22 -15.83
C LYS A 620 -8.04 8.43 -14.89
N GLN A 621 -7.35 8.25 -13.76
CA GLN A 621 -7.19 9.30 -12.74
C GLN A 621 -5.71 9.44 -12.37
N ASN A 622 -5.19 10.66 -12.45
CA ASN A 622 -3.82 10.97 -12.00
C ASN A 622 -3.85 11.48 -10.56
N TYR A 623 -3.22 10.76 -9.64
CA TYR A 623 -2.90 11.20 -8.27
C TYR A 623 -1.39 11.45 -8.07
N GLY A 624 -0.57 11.05 -9.03
CA GLY A 624 0.88 11.18 -9.01
C GLY A 624 1.37 12.38 -9.81
N THR A 625 2.44 12.18 -10.57
CA THR A 625 3.05 13.23 -11.40
C THR A 625 3.22 12.74 -12.83
N ILE A 626 2.69 13.49 -13.79
CA ILE A 626 2.90 13.31 -15.21
C ILE A 626 3.76 14.48 -15.69
N LYS A 627 4.93 14.21 -16.25
CA LYS A 627 5.85 15.27 -16.64
C LYS A 627 6.64 15.01 -17.90
N ASN A 628 7.02 16.08 -18.59
CA ASN A 628 7.95 16.07 -19.72
C ASN A 628 7.57 15.08 -20.83
N ILE A 629 6.27 14.83 -21.01
CA ILE A 629 5.75 13.88 -22.01
C ILE A 629 4.91 14.63 -23.04
N HIS A 630 5.11 14.30 -24.30
CA HIS A 630 4.52 15.01 -25.42
C HIS A 630 3.70 14.06 -26.30
N PHE A 631 2.49 14.46 -26.67
CA PHE A 631 1.64 13.71 -27.58
C PHE A 631 1.52 14.40 -28.92
N LYS A 632 1.64 13.62 -30.00
CA LYS A 632 1.51 14.13 -31.36
C LYS A 632 0.58 13.27 -32.22
N ASN A 633 -0.34 13.88 -32.94
CA ASN A 633 -1.28 13.19 -33.86
C ASN A 633 -2.04 12.04 -33.18
N ILE A 634 -2.75 12.33 -32.10
CA ILE A 634 -3.54 11.32 -31.36
C ILE A 634 -5.02 11.42 -31.71
N THR A 635 -5.65 10.30 -32.06
CA THR A 635 -7.08 10.24 -32.36
C THR A 635 -7.82 9.45 -31.29
N MET A 636 -8.74 10.10 -30.58
CA MET A 636 -9.63 9.44 -29.62
C MET A 636 -10.92 9.03 -30.33
N LYS A 637 -11.18 7.72 -30.37
CA LYS A 637 -12.34 7.09 -31.01
C LYS A 637 -13.38 6.71 -29.96
N THR A 638 -14.64 6.58 -30.40
CA THR A 638 -15.74 6.08 -29.56
C THR A 638 -15.37 4.70 -29.00
N PRO A 639 -15.48 4.47 -27.68
CA PRO A 639 -15.33 3.13 -27.13
C PRO A 639 -16.44 2.20 -27.68
N ASP A 640 -16.10 0.94 -27.98
CA ASP A 640 -17.05 -0.07 -28.48
C ASP A 640 -18.18 -0.41 -27.49
N TYR A 641 -18.06 0.05 -26.24
CA TYR A 641 -19.03 -0.16 -25.18
C TYR A 641 -19.73 1.15 -24.80
N ASN A 642 -21.04 1.06 -24.52
CA ASN A 642 -21.94 2.12 -24.01
C ASN A 642 -21.58 2.65 -22.60
N TYR A 643 -20.29 2.74 -22.27
CA TYR A 643 -19.82 3.45 -21.10
C TYR A 643 -19.82 4.95 -21.44
N ASN A 644 -20.93 5.63 -21.19
CA ASN A 644 -20.92 7.09 -21.06
C ASN A 644 -20.13 7.43 -19.79
N LEU A 645 -18.80 7.44 -19.91
CA LEU A 645 -17.88 8.05 -18.96
C LEU A 645 -17.60 9.44 -19.53
N GLY A 646 -17.81 10.52 -18.79
CA GLY A 646 -17.16 10.70 -17.50
C GLY A 646 -15.79 11.31 -17.76
N ARG A 647 -15.75 12.55 -18.25
CA ARG A 647 -14.53 13.34 -18.58
C ARG A 647 -13.58 12.73 -19.62
N SER A 648 -12.86 13.56 -20.37
CA SER A 648 -11.88 13.09 -21.35
C SER A 648 -10.67 14.01 -21.46
N GLY A 649 -9.49 13.40 -21.54
CA GLY A 649 -8.22 14.06 -21.84
C GLY A 649 -7.12 13.05 -22.10
N LEU A 650 -6.13 13.40 -22.92
CA LEU A 650 -5.11 12.45 -23.37
C LEU A 650 -4.29 11.90 -22.19
N PHE A 651 -3.91 12.76 -21.23
CA PHE A 651 -3.16 12.31 -20.06
C PHE A 651 -4.10 11.65 -19.03
N CYS A 652 -5.26 12.22 -18.75
CA CYS A 652 -6.23 11.60 -17.85
C CYS A 652 -7.66 12.15 -17.97
N THR A 653 -8.64 11.43 -17.43
CA THR A 653 -10.00 11.98 -17.31
C THR A 653 -10.11 12.96 -16.15
N ALA A 654 -9.43 12.67 -15.02
CA ALA A 654 -9.34 13.57 -13.88
C ALA A 654 -7.90 13.67 -13.34
N ASN A 655 -7.40 14.90 -13.20
CA ASN A 655 -6.10 15.19 -12.62
C ASN A 655 -6.24 15.65 -11.17
N TYR A 656 -5.92 14.81 -10.19
CA TYR A 656 -5.76 15.16 -8.77
C TYR A 656 -4.31 15.45 -8.38
N GLY A 657 -3.36 15.04 -9.22
CA GLY A 657 -1.93 15.23 -9.02
C GLY A 657 -1.37 16.41 -9.83
N VAL A 658 -0.19 16.20 -10.41
CA VAL A 658 0.53 17.22 -11.18
C VAL A 658 0.68 16.78 -12.63
N ILE A 659 0.37 17.68 -13.57
CA ILE A 659 0.79 17.61 -14.98
C ILE A 659 1.74 18.78 -15.22
N GLU A 660 3.00 18.52 -15.55
CA GLU A 660 3.99 19.57 -15.74
C GLU A 660 4.82 19.39 -17.01
N ASN A 661 5.08 20.47 -17.74
CA ASN A 661 5.94 20.46 -18.92
C ASN A 661 5.49 19.46 -20.00
N CYS A 662 4.18 19.29 -20.17
CA CYS A 662 3.61 18.35 -21.13
C CYS A 662 3.04 19.09 -22.33
N SER A 663 2.90 18.41 -23.46
CA SER A 663 2.19 19.00 -24.60
C SER A 663 1.33 18.02 -25.37
N VAL A 664 0.30 18.57 -26.02
CA VAL A 664 -0.49 17.89 -27.05
C VAL A 664 -0.42 18.72 -28.31
N ASN A 665 0.08 18.14 -29.40
CA ASN A 665 0.19 18.80 -30.69
C ASN A 665 -0.46 17.94 -31.77
N GLY A 666 -1.65 18.32 -32.22
CA GLY A 666 -2.45 17.53 -33.14
C GLY A 666 -3.21 16.43 -32.41
N ALA A 667 -4.48 16.67 -32.09
CA ALA A 667 -5.36 15.63 -31.57
C ALA A 667 -6.80 15.80 -32.05
N SER A 668 -7.51 14.68 -32.29
CA SER A 668 -8.96 14.66 -32.48
C SER A 668 -9.63 13.99 -31.29
N ILE A 669 -10.56 14.71 -30.64
CA ILE A 669 -11.23 14.31 -29.41
C ILE A 669 -12.74 14.33 -29.65
N LEU A 670 -13.37 13.16 -29.57
CA LEU A 670 -14.83 13.04 -29.62
C LEU A 670 -15.47 13.55 -28.32
N THR A 671 -16.57 14.29 -28.45
CA THR A 671 -17.28 14.92 -27.33
C THR A 671 -18.77 14.65 -27.38
N TYR A 672 -19.40 14.54 -26.21
CA TYR A 672 -20.83 14.24 -26.10
C TYR A 672 -21.53 15.29 -25.24
N ALA A 673 -22.70 15.73 -25.70
CA ALA A 673 -23.54 16.69 -24.99
C ALA A 673 -24.14 16.06 -23.72
N LYS A 674 -24.38 16.89 -22.70
CA LYS A 674 -25.15 16.51 -21.51
C LYS A 674 -26.60 16.27 -21.91
N GLU A 675 -27.01 15.01 -22.06
CA GLU A 675 -28.39 14.67 -22.42
C GLU A 675 -29.32 14.72 -21.20
N ILE A 676 -30.45 15.41 -21.36
CA ILE A 676 -31.51 15.50 -20.36
C ILE A 676 -32.41 14.26 -20.43
N ASN A 677 -32.77 13.69 -19.29
CA ASN A 677 -33.79 12.66 -19.23
C ASN A 677 -35.17 13.28 -19.51
N GLY A 678 -35.78 12.92 -20.65
CA GLY A 678 -37.06 13.47 -21.08
C GLY A 678 -38.25 13.20 -20.15
N SER A 679 -38.15 12.25 -19.21
CA SER A 679 -39.18 11.96 -18.21
C SER A 679 -39.00 12.75 -16.91
N THR A 680 -37.78 13.10 -16.52
CA THR A 680 -37.51 13.84 -15.26
C THR A 680 -37.13 15.30 -15.48
N GLY A 681 -36.78 15.69 -16.70
CA GLY A 681 -36.27 17.03 -17.02
C GLY A 681 -34.89 17.32 -16.42
N GLN A 682 -34.21 16.32 -15.86
CA GLN A 682 -32.91 16.45 -15.22
C GLN A 682 -31.83 15.69 -15.99
N VAL A 683 -30.58 16.16 -15.92
CA VAL A 683 -29.41 15.42 -16.40
C VAL A 683 -29.14 14.25 -15.43
N PRO A 684 -29.12 12.99 -15.90
CA PRO A 684 -28.73 11.84 -15.07
C PRO A 684 -27.38 12.04 -14.40
N LEU A 685 -27.19 11.55 -13.18
CA LEU A 685 -25.97 11.79 -12.38
C LEU A 685 -24.69 11.42 -13.15
N TYR A 686 -24.64 10.26 -13.81
CA TYR A 686 -23.49 9.84 -14.62
C TYR A 686 -23.20 10.77 -15.81
N LYS A 687 -24.21 11.49 -16.34
CA LYS A 687 -24.05 12.48 -17.43
C LYS A 687 -23.65 13.87 -16.93
N ARG A 688 -23.47 14.05 -15.61
CA ARG A 688 -22.97 15.33 -15.06
C ARG A 688 -21.46 15.48 -15.25
N LEU A 689 -20.74 14.37 -15.40
CA LEU A 689 -19.28 14.32 -15.59
C LEU A 689 -18.92 14.39 -17.09
N CYS A 690 -19.12 15.54 -17.73
CA CYS A 690 -18.93 15.68 -19.19
C CYS A 690 -18.00 16.85 -19.52
N GLU A 691 -16.76 16.78 -19.03
CA GLU A 691 -15.72 17.77 -19.29
C GLU A 691 -14.69 17.21 -20.28
N TRP A 692 -14.52 17.90 -21.41
CA TRP A 692 -13.69 17.43 -22.52
C TRP A 692 -12.49 18.37 -22.72
N GLY A 693 -11.28 17.93 -22.37
CA GLY A 693 -10.07 18.72 -22.57
C GLY A 693 -8.95 17.99 -23.27
N ALA A 694 -7.94 18.74 -23.73
CA ALA A 694 -6.81 18.14 -24.44
C ALA A 694 -5.88 17.40 -23.48
N LEU A 695 -5.53 18.01 -22.35
CA LEU A 695 -4.60 17.42 -21.39
C LEU A 695 -5.35 16.52 -20.40
N ALA A 696 -6.37 17.09 -19.76
CA ALA A 696 -7.24 16.39 -18.83
C ALA A 696 -8.69 16.81 -19.06
N GLY A 697 -9.64 15.95 -18.70
CA GLY A 697 -11.05 16.36 -18.71
C GLY A 697 -11.35 17.34 -17.57
N GLY A 698 -11.11 16.92 -16.33
CA GLY A 698 -11.21 17.76 -15.13
C GLY A 698 -9.89 17.90 -14.40
N ASN A 699 -9.54 19.11 -13.98
CA ASN A 699 -8.38 19.41 -13.16
C ASN A 699 -8.82 19.71 -11.72
N PHE A 700 -8.33 18.91 -10.78
CA PHE A 700 -8.47 19.04 -9.32
C PHE A 700 -7.12 19.34 -8.65
N GLY A 701 -6.01 19.13 -9.36
CA GLY A 701 -4.65 19.38 -8.90
C GLY A 701 -3.99 20.52 -9.66
N THR A 702 -2.77 20.30 -10.15
CA THR A 702 -1.99 21.34 -10.83
C THR A 702 -1.65 20.95 -12.26
N ILE A 703 -1.87 21.86 -13.20
CA ILE A 703 -1.33 21.81 -14.57
C ILE A 703 -0.43 23.02 -14.76
N LYS A 704 0.84 22.80 -15.13
CA LYS A 704 1.79 23.90 -15.31
C LYS A 704 2.76 23.70 -16.47
N GLY A 705 3.23 24.81 -17.05
CA GLY A 705 4.29 24.79 -18.06
C GLY A 705 3.94 23.96 -19.29
N SER A 706 2.65 23.82 -19.62
CA SER A 706 2.16 22.86 -20.61
C SER A 706 1.38 23.54 -21.75
N TYR A 707 1.20 22.90 -22.89
CA TYR A 707 0.41 23.50 -23.97
C TYR A 707 -0.42 22.51 -24.80
N ALA A 708 -1.46 23.03 -25.46
CA ALA A 708 -2.28 22.31 -26.42
C ALA A 708 -2.38 23.06 -27.75
N LYS A 709 -1.98 22.42 -28.85
CA LYS A 709 -1.98 22.99 -30.21
C LYS A 709 -2.66 22.03 -31.18
N ASP A 710 -3.33 22.56 -32.19
CA ASP A 710 -4.00 21.79 -33.25
C ASP A 710 -5.00 20.74 -32.69
N ILE A 711 -5.84 21.16 -31.74
CA ILE A 711 -6.85 20.28 -31.13
C ILE A 711 -8.18 20.43 -31.86
N THR A 712 -8.74 19.31 -32.31
CA THR A 712 -10.08 19.23 -32.89
C THR A 712 -11.01 18.53 -31.91
N PHE A 713 -12.05 19.24 -31.46
CA PHE A 713 -13.14 18.63 -30.70
C PHE A 713 -14.32 18.32 -31.63
N GLU A 714 -14.73 17.06 -31.70
CA GLU A 714 -15.81 16.59 -32.58
C GLU A 714 -17.04 16.22 -31.76
N GLY A 715 -18.12 16.98 -31.87
CA GLY A 715 -19.40 16.67 -31.20
C GLY A 715 -20.04 17.87 -30.51
N GLY A 716 -20.89 17.59 -29.53
CA GLY A 716 -21.71 18.60 -28.84
C GLY A 716 -21.39 18.77 -27.36
N GLY A 717 -20.27 18.22 -26.89
CA GLY A 717 -19.86 18.32 -25.48
C GLY A 717 -19.28 19.70 -25.14
N GLU A 718 -19.22 20.00 -23.84
CA GLU A 718 -18.60 21.21 -23.30
C GLU A 718 -17.08 21.03 -23.26
N THR A 719 -16.35 21.88 -23.99
CA THR A 719 -14.91 21.70 -24.22
C THR A 719 -14.06 22.73 -23.50
N TYR A 720 -12.86 22.29 -23.13
CA TYR A 720 -11.86 23.08 -22.43
C TYR A 720 -10.51 22.86 -23.11
N PRO A 721 -9.89 23.89 -23.72
CA PRO A 721 -8.68 23.69 -24.53
C PRO A 721 -7.53 22.97 -23.81
N ILE A 722 -7.40 23.18 -22.49
CA ILE A 722 -6.45 22.44 -21.62
C ILE A 722 -7.18 21.41 -20.76
N ALA A 723 -8.02 21.88 -19.83
CA ALA A 723 -8.85 21.08 -18.92
C ALA A 723 -9.91 21.98 -18.25
N HIS A 724 -10.98 21.40 -17.72
CA HIS A 724 -11.90 22.13 -16.84
C HIS A 724 -11.27 22.33 -15.47
N GLU A 725 -11.04 23.57 -15.05
CA GLU A 725 -10.47 23.91 -13.74
C GLU A 725 -11.54 23.87 -12.64
N PHE A 726 -11.40 22.94 -11.68
CA PHE A 726 -12.26 22.84 -10.50
C PHE A 726 -11.69 23.63 -9.31
N PRO A 727 -12.49 23.88 -8.25
CA PRO A 727 -11.99 24.55 -7.05
C PRO A 727 -10.74 23.90 -6.46
N GLN A 728 -9.88 24.71 -5.87
CA GLN A 728 -8.56 24.34 -5.30
C GLN A 728 -7.53 23.78 -6.30
N SER A 729 -7.88 23.69 -7.57
CA SER A 729 -6.96 23.34 -8.64
C SER A 729 -6.27 24.59 -9.21
N THR A 730 -5.21 24.38 -9.99
CA THR A 730 -4.44 25.46 -10.64
C THR A 730 -4.05 25.08 -12.06
N ILE A 731 -4.29 25.98 -13.01
CA ILE A 731 -3.69 25.97 -14.35
C ILE A 731 -2.83 27.22 -14.51
N GLU A 732 -1.50 27.04 -14.52
CA GLU A 732 -0.55 28.15 -14.59
C GLU A 732 0.45 27.98 -15.73
N ASN A 733 0.95 29.09 -16.28
CA ASN A 733 1.98 29.08 -17.33
C ASN A 733 1.70 28.04 -18.44
N SER A 734 0.43 27.94 -18.86
CA SER A 734 -0.02 26.93 -19.81
C SER A 734 -0.86 27.59 -20.90
N TYR A 735 -0.67 27.18 -22.14
CA TYR A 735 -1.14 27.92 -23.32
C TYR A 735 -1.87 27.02 -24.32
N TYR A 736 -2.84 27.57 -25.05
CA TYR A 736 -3.54 26.81 -26.09
C TYR A 736 -3.74 27.60 -27.38
N GLU A 737 -3.83 26.90 -28.51
CA GLU A 737 -4.05 27.53 -29.81
C GLU A 737 -5.50 28.00 -30.01
N ALA A 738 -5.67 29.24 -30.44
CA ALA A 738 -6.96 29.83 -30.81
C ALA A 738 -6.84 30.73 -32.04
N GLU A 739 -7.92 30.90 -32.81
CA GLU A 739 -7.91 31.73 -34.04
C GLU A 739 -7.61 33.21 -33.76
N VAL A 740 -8.03 33.72 -32.62
CA VAL A 740 -7.77 35.09 -32.16
C VAL A 740 -7.40 35.08 -30.68
N GLU A 741 -6.54 36.01 -30.27
CA GLU A 741 -6.36 36.31 -28.85
C GLU A 741 -7.70 36.87 -28.33
N THR A 742 -8.29 36.24 -27.32
CA THR A 742 -9.60 36.65 -26.79
C THR A 742 -9.45 37.96 -26.00
N GLY A 743 -9.94 39.06 -26.57
CA GLY A 743 -9.84 40.41 -26.01
C GLY A 743 -11.19 41.01 -25.60
N GLU A 744 -11.16 41.76 -24.51
CA GLU A 744 -12.14 42.76 -24.02
C GLU A 744 -13.24 42.31 -23.04
N THR A 745 -12.84 41.89 -21.83
CA THR A 745 -13.41 42.38 -20.56
C THR A 745 -12.33 42.25 -19.46
N GLU A 746 -12.41 43.01 -18.38
CA GLU A 746 -11.36 43.20 -17.35
C GLU A 746 -11.00 41.93 -16.55
N ALA A 747 -10.32 40.98 -17.21
CA ALA A 747 -9.45 39.92 -16.70
C ALA A 747 -9.02 39.09 -17.93
N ILE A 748 -7.99 39.57 -18.66
CA ILE A 748 -7.52 38.94 -19.90
C ILE A 748 -7.09 37.49 -19.62
N ASP A 749 -7.68 36.54 -20.33
CA ASP A 749 -7.21 35.15 -20.37
C ASP A 749 -5.93 35.07 -21.22
N LYS A 750 -4.77 35.29 -20.58
CA LYS A 750 -3.44 35.32 -21.24
C LYS A 750 -2.98 33.94 -21.76
N THR A 751 -3.83 32.91 -21.70
CA THR A 751 -3.49 31.53 -22.06
C THR A 751 -3.78 31.19 -23.53
N ALA A 752 -4.72 31.89 -24.18
CA ALA A 752 -4.99 31.72 -25.61
C ALA A 752 -3.89 32.36 -26.48
N LYS A 753 -3.39 31.64 -27.48
CA LYS A 753 -2.34 32.10 -28.41
C LYS A 753 -2.67 31.73 -29.84
N THR A 754 -2.39 32.65 -30.76
CA THR A 754 -2.58 32.40 -32.19
C THR A 754 -1.54 31.42 -32.75
N PRO A 755 -1.81 30.74 -33.88
CA PRO A 755 -0.82 29.88 -34.53
C PRO A 755 0.50 30.62 -34.82
N ALA A 756 0.42 31.90 -35.20
CA ALA A 756 1.59 32.75 -35.42
C ALA A 756 2.38 33.00 -34.14
N GLN A 757 1.73 33.17 -32.99
CA GLN A 757 2.41 33.34 -31.70
C GLN A 757 3.10 32.05 -31.26
N PHE A 758 2.49 30.89 -31.49
CA PHE A 758 3.14 29.58 -31.29
C PHE A 758 4.41 29.45 -32.14
N ALA A 759 4.35 29.79 -33.43
CA ALA A 759 5.50 29.75 -34.33
C ALA A 759 6.56 30.85 -34.07
N SER A 760 6.21 31.93 -33.37
CA SER A 760 7.09 33.10 -33.22
C SER A 760 8.19 32.97 -32.16
N GLY A 761 8.12 31.97 -31.27
CA GLY A 761 8.96 31.91 -30.06
C GLY A 761 8.34 32.53 -28.81
N GLU A 762 7.22 33.26 -28.92
CA GLU A 762 6.54 33.85 -27.77
C GLU A 762 6.17 32.78 -26.73
N VAL A 763 5.48 31.73 -27.15
CA VAL A 763 5.02 30.65 -26.26
C VAL A 763 6.21 29.91 -25.64
N CYS A 764 7.25 29.61 -26.42
CA CYS A 764 8.47 28.99 -25.90
C CYS A 764 9.12 29.83 -24.79
N SER A 765 9.26 31.15 -25.02
CA SER A 765 9.83 32.05 -24.03
C SER A 765 8.96 32.16 -22.77
N LEU A 766 7.64 32.16 -22.93
CA LEU A 766 6.68 32.22 -21.82
C LEU A 766 6.74 30.96 -20.97
N LEU A 767 6.67 29.78 -21.60
CA LEU A 767 6.78 28.49 -20.91
C LEU A 767 8.07 28.38 -20.10
N ASN A 768 9.18 28.87 -20.64
CA ASN A 768 10.47 28.93 -19.94
C ASN A 768 10.58 30.06 -18.92
N GLN A 769 9.58 30.94 -18.80
CA GLN A 769 9.61 32.11 -17.92
C GLN A 769 10.86 32.99 -18.10
N GLY A 770 11.38 33.06 -19.33
CA GLY A 770 12.61 33.80 -19.67
C GLY A 770 13.93 33.09 -19.34
N VAL A 771 13.91 31.85 -18.84
CA VAL A 771 15.12 31.03 -18.65
C VAL A 771 15.74 30.70 -20.00
N THR A 772 17.04 31.00 -20.14
CA THR A 772 17.81 30.85 -21.39
C THR A 772 19.27 30.42 -21.14
N ASP A 773 19.56 29.85 -19.98
CA ASP A 773 20.92 29.50 -19.52
C ASP A 773 21.35 28.06 -19.82
N GLY A 774 20.52 27.31 -20.54
CA GLY A 774 20.69 25.89 -20.84
C GLY A 774 19.94 24.95 -19.90
N SER A 775 19.32 25.46 -18.83
CA SER A 775 18.45 24.67 -17.93
C SER A 775 16.98 24.69 -18.33
N GLN A 776 16.62 25.48 -19.36
CA GLN A 776 15.25 25.56 -19.85
C GLN A 776 14.75 24.24 -20.42
N VAL A 777 13.43 24.06 -20.38
CA VAL A 777 12.73 22.85 -20.83
C VAL A 777 12.39 22.94 -22.31
N TRP A 778 11.92 24.10 -22.76
CA TRP A 778 11.40 24.28 -24.11
C TRP A 778 12.41 24.95 -25.03
N TYR A 779 12.46 24.50 -26.27
CA TYR A 779 13.32 24.97 -27.34
C TYR A 779 12.49 25.18 -28.60
N GLN A 780 12.97 26.03 -29.51
CA GLN A 780 12.29 26.30 -30.77
C GLN A 780 13.25 26.90 -31.79
N ASN A 781 13.29 26.34 -33.00
CA ASN A 781 13.94 26.93 -34.16
C ASN A 781 13.03 28.01 -34.76
N ILE A 782 13.55 29.23 -34.90
CA ILE A 782 12.81 30.41 -35.39
C ILE A 782 13.59 31.05 -36.54
N ASP A 783 14.82 31.48 -36.26
CA ASP A 783 15.68 32.25 -37.18
C ASP A 783 17.13 31.75 -37.17
N ASN A 784 17.33 30.47 -36.85
CA ASN A 784 18.59 29.76 -37.00
C ASN A 784 18.65 29.00 -38.35
N ASP A 785 19.73 28.25 -38.57
CA ASP A 785 19.92 27.45 -39.80
C ASP A 785 19.05 26.17 -39.85
N GLY A 786 18.21 25.92 -38.84
CA GLY A 786 17.28 24.79 -38.78
C GLY A 786 15.94 25.08 -39.44
N GLU A 787 15.14 24.05 -39.70
CA GLU A 787 13.74 24.22 -40.11
C GLU A 787 12.95 24.87 -38.97
N PRO A 788 12.20 25.96 -39.23
CA PRO A 788 11.41 26.62 -38.20
C PRO A 788 10.33 25.70 -37.62
N ASP A 789 10.24 25.69 -36.28
CA ASP A 789 9.23 24.90 -35.60
C ASP A 789 7.90 25.66 -35.48
N GLU A 790 6.80 24.95 -35.69
CA GLU A 790 5.45 25.50 -35.54
C GLU A 790 5.05 25.66 -34.06
N ALA A 791 5.77 25.04 -33.12
CA ALA A 791 5.49 25.07 -31.69
C ALA A 791 6.76 24.78 -30.87
N PRO A 792 6.79 25.10 -29.57
CA PRO A 792 7.88 24.72 -28.68
C PRO A 792 8.06 23.20 -28.59
N VAL A 793 9.29 22.72 -28.51
CA VAL A 793 9.64 21.29 -28.33
C VAL A 793 10.56 21.11 -27.12
N ALA A 794 10.59 19.91 -26.54
CA ALA A 794 11.54 19.56 -25.47
C ALA A 794 12.87 18.99 -25.98
N ASP A 795 13.13 19.05 -27.29
CA ASP A 795 14.39 18.62 -27.88
C ASP A 795 15.45 19.73 -27.76
N THR A 796 16.46 19.47 -26.93
CA THR A 796 17.62 20.37 -26.72
C THR A 796 18.47 20.60 -27.98
N SER A 797 18.27 19.82 -29.05
CA SER A 797 18.94 20.05 -30.33
C SER A 797 18.39 21.30 -31.07
N HIS A 798 17.23 21.81 -30.65
CA HIS A 798 16.60 23.01 -31.20
C HIS A 798 17.11 24.30 -30.53
N GLY A 799 16.83 25.44 -31.16
CA GLY A 799 17.33 26.73 -30.71
C GLY A 799 16.79 27.18 -29.35
N THR A 800 17.65 27.79 -28.53
CA THR A 800 17.20 28.55 -27.34
C THR A 800 16.50 29.82 -27.79
N VAL A 801 15.33 30.13 -27.23
CA VAL A 801 14.57 31.34 -27.59
C VAL A 801 14.86 32.47 -26.60
N TYR A 802 15.40 33.57 -27.12
CA TYR A 802 15.64 34.80 -26.37
C TYR A 802 14.49 35.78 -26.60
N SER A 803 13.92 36.31 -25.51
CA SER A 803 13.01 37.45 -25.58
C SER A 803 13.81 38.75 -25.48
N GLY A 804 13.45 39.75 -26.26
CA GLY A 804 14.04 41.09 -26.15
C GLY A 804 13.32 42.06 -27.07
N TYR A 805 14.02 43.09 -27.53
CA TYR A 805 13.45 44.11 -28.39
C TYR A 805 14.17 44.21 -29.72
N GLN A 806 13.41 44.21 -30.81
CA GLN A 806 13.89 44.71 -32.10
C GLN A 806 13.36 46.14 -32.26
N GLY A 807 14.20 47.11 -31.92
CA GLY A 807 13.79 48.51 -31.84
C GLY A 807 12.92 48.79 -30.61
N CYS A 808 11.63 49.02 -30.85
CA CYS A 808 10.64 49.32 -29.81
C CYS A 808 9.52 48.27 -29.73
N THR A 809 9.64 47.18 -30.48
CA THR A 809 8.69 46.06 -30.51
C THR A 809 9.30 44.85 -29.81
N LYS A 810 8.51 44.18 -28.96
CA LYS A 810 8.90 42.91 -28.34
C LYS A 810 9.10 41.86 -29.45
N ALA A 811 10.21 41.15 -29.42
CA ALA A 811 10.56 40.14 -30.40
C ALA A 811 11.20 38.93 -29.71
N TYR A 812 11.24 37.82 -30.45
CA TYR A 812 11.81 36.54 -30.04
C TYR A 812 12.74 36.05 -31.14
N SER A 813 13.87 35.47 -30.77
CA SER A 813 14.92 35.04 -31.72
C SER A 813 15.80 33.97 -31.08
N ASN A 814 16.45 33.14 -31.89
CA ASN A 814 17.52 32.24 -31.45
C ASN A 814 18.86 32.95 -31.23
N THR A 815 18.93 34.23 -31.60
CA THR A 815 20.03 35.13 -31.28
C THR A 815 19.64 36.06 -30.13
N LYS A 816 20.57 36.28 -29.20
CA LYS A 816 20.32 37.18 -28.06
C LYS A 816 19.92 38.59 -28.52
N LEU A 817 18.74 39.02 -28.09
CA LEU A 817 18.18 40.35 -28.35
C LEU A 817 18.55 41.33 -27.21
N PRO A 818 18.55 42.65 -27.46
CA PRO A 818 18.73 43.64 -26.41
C PRO A 818 17.49 43.75 -25.52
N ASP A 819 17.70 43.84 -24.20
CA ASP A 819 16.63 43.99 -23.19
C ASP A 819 16.14 45.43 -23.03
N THR A 820 16.78 46.40 -23.68
CA THR A 820 16.47 47.83 -23.57
C THR A 820 15.82 48.36 -24.83
N LEU A 821 14.71 49.08 -24.66
CA LEU A 821 14.09 49.87 -25.72
C LEU A 821 15.08 50.91 -26.26
N SER A 822 15.19 51.00 -27.58
CA SER A 822 16.19 51.85 -28.22
C SER A 822 15.61 53.22 -28.59
N HIS A 823 15.62 54.18 -27.66
CA HIS A 823 15.20 55.56 -27.91
C HIS A 823 16.38 56.56 -27.82
N GLU A 824 16.42 57.55 -28.71
CA GLU A 824 17.23 58.76 -28.59
C GLU A 824 16.40 59.87 -27.97
N VAL A 825 16.83 60.38 -26.83
CA VAL A 825 16.15 61.46 -26.13
C VAL A 825 16.62 62.82 -26.67
N LYS A 826 15.66 63.64 -27.11
CA LYS A 826 15.87 65.04 -27.48
C LYS A 826 15.15 65.93 -26.46
N TYR A 827 15.87 66.88 -25.88
CA TYR A 827 15.30 67.90 -24.98
C TYR A 827 15.00 69.17 -25.76
N THR A 828 13.80 69.73 -25.56
CA THR A 828 13.44 71.05 -26.10
C THR A 828 13.21 72.01 -24.93
N ALA A 829 13.98 73.10 -24.89
CA ALA A 829 13.94 74.08 -23.80
C ALA A 829 12.62 74.89 -23.78
N GLU A 830 11.95 75.05 -24.93
CA GLU A 830 10.58 75.54 -24.98
C GLU A 830 9.63 74.46 -24.47
N ASN A 831 8.97 74.73 -23.34
CA ASN A 831 7.96 73.88 -22.68
C ASN A 831 8.46 72.70 -21.82
N ASN A 832 9.76 72.58 -21.55
CA ASN A 832 10.31 71.53 -20.67
C ASN A 832 10.00 70.09 -21.11
N VAL A 833 9.91 69.80 -22.41
CA VAL A 833 9.55 68.47 -22.92
C VAL A 833 10.79 67.66 -23.31
N LEU A 834 10.89 66.43 -22.80
CA LEU A 834 11.76 65.36 -23.31
C LEU A 834 10.98 64.54 -24.33
N THR A 835 11.54 64.39 -25.53
CA THR A 835 10.99 63.51 -26.58
C THR A 835 11.98 62.37 -26.83
N GLY A 836 11.60 61.14 -26.48
CA GLY A 836 12.29 59.93 -26.92
C GLY A 836 11.85 59.55 -28.33
N VAL A 837 12.78 59.41 -29.26
CA VAL A 837 12.51 58.95 -30.64
C VAL A 837 13.12 57.56 -30.81
N CYS A 838 12.34 56.57 -31.25
CA CYS A 838 12.87 55.21 -31.44
C CYS A 838 13.98 55.21 -32.51
N LYS A 839 15.14 54.61 -32.21
CA LYS A 839 16.27 54.51 -33.14
C LYS A 839 15.95 53.64 -34.36
N ALA A 840 15.05 52.68 -34.20
CA ALA A 840 14.64 51.76 -35.25
C ALA A 840 13.47 52.29 -36.09
N ASP A 841 12.59 53.10 -35.51
CA ASP A 841 11.47 53.74 -36.18
C ASP A 841 11.36 55.22 -35.75
N PRO A 842 11.91 56.17 -36.53
CA PRO A 842 11.87 57.59 -36.20
C PRO A 842 10.45 58.19 -36.10
N SER A 843 9.42 57.48 -36.56
CA SER A 843 8.01 57.90 -36.42
C SER A 843 7.42 57.53 -35.04
N HIS A 844 7.99 56.54 -34.36
CA HIS A 844 7.64 56.18 -33.00
C HIS A 844 8.33 57.15 -32.02
N THR A 845 7.53 58.03 -31.39
CA THR A 845 8.02 59.01 -30.42
C THR A 845 7.21 58.98 -29.13
N VAL A 846 7.90 59.12 -28.00
CA VAL A 846 7.32 59.20 -26.66
C VAL A 846 7.71 60.54 -26.06
N THR A 847 6.79 61.24 -25.41
CA THR A 847 7.06 62.57 -24.82
C THR A 847 6.79 62.59 -23.32
N MET A 848 7.61 63.33 -22.58
CA MET A 848 7.46 63.57 -21.15
C MET A 848 7.68 65.06 -20.88
N THR A 849 6.78 65.71 -20.13
CA THR A 849 6.94 67.11 -19.73
C THR A 849 7.51 67.17 -18.33
N LEU A 850 8.66 67.83 -18.16
CA LEU A 850 9.32 68.01 -16.87
C LEU A 850 8.65 69.13 -16.08
N THR A 851 8.26 68.83 -14.85
CA THR A 851 7.70 69.80 -13.90
C THR A 851 8.78 70.27 -12.91
N ALA A 852 8.50 71.33 -12.15
CA ALA A 852 9.44 71.87 -11.16
C ALA A 852 9.77 70.90 -10.01
N GLU A 853 8.98 69.84 -9.82
CA GLU A 853 9.25 68.77 -8.85
C GLU A 853 10.24 67.70 -9.37
N ASP A 854 10.51 67.69 -10.68
CA ASP A 854 11.38 66.71 -11.35
C ASP A 854 12.85 67.18 -11.52
N ALA A 855 13.22 68.33 -10.92
CA ALA A 855 14.49 69.04 -11.12
C ALA A 855 15.58 68.76 -10.06
#